data_AF-A0A3A5VK16-F1
#
_entry.id   AF-A0A3A5VK16-F1
#
_cell.length_a   1.000
_cell.length_b   1.000
_cell.length_c   1.000
_cell.angle_alpha   90.00
_cell.angle_beta   90.00
_cell.angle_gamma   90.00
#
_symmetry.space_group_name_H-M   'P 1'
#
loop_
_entity.id
_entity.type
_entity.pdbx_description
1 polymer ?
#
loop_
_entity_poly.entity_id
_entity_poly.type
_entity_poly.pdbx_seq_one_letter_code
_entity_poly.pdbx_strand_id
1 'polypeptide(L)'
;MAVAKDKGGEPGKGDAPGPVKGEGKGQQMIRNPDADPIGQHWPRQSLFVGQNYSVEWNGGGGKFAAHQEAVNEADVDVAMGRNPIESFATVLAGEIPNLSGSERKQAEELLTAFGLGVYSETSQPNGDVALETAVHRESFESLQGGTFTDKRKNSDGIVSEQDFAAPNFYESRDISLMITNTHRSTRHGEDGLHNTDGLLHCRITETAFENYRENQHLQPSMPNHGGIPPECFSIALEVSCFAWLFDRFVSADDFEPIIRFTRGESSDHLQAQIDSNLTLQATQTFLMNCLRSPVALNVWSQAWVPLFADCTYELANLSLADFEFRDLDYELKEEVWNSIRGGTYDLSWASLRQVLPLFAKAGSVLSRQVNSYQLNETNEAPLGMEELAIQLQGYDVLSTVLDVKDAIESLGFDDLMHCGLVRLKRLLIVDAFGNHIEFDPEQNLPQVAMSLESSDDSEFAILRPRSIEPMRVLLNLVDGADETAQPGRAGYDVSPVSAFLLPDHIEWAMEVFSSEGVAAGQLRVAQRDIRLGGFQTGRLLWDPAPGVETELGASPDLGNAHANGMLSELINFSLQDEVRLQEAKRAYPETPMDWPEGVLSSLMRAIDTTLWNTDPLGKSPEDLPTLFSGRPLAVVRAELSVEVNPNDPGRSTEGTVVEVKLGDMERLVDGLLGYYIDNDYTRFYSVLTDHVLNDPDNNLKHSYLRTDSTVDVRIGQRRQLTLIMDPQSDVHVTTGILPQKEIGLMREHKQQQLAQIAPTYRAGPMLVDPTTVRMPVPDLILPTEWTWLTKKDSSEWGEDSIVPEDGKPHLPSGRIAAWNGWLKLQRKDD
;
A
#
# COMPACT_ATOMS: atom_id res chain seq x y z
N MET A 1 14.59 34.63 51.58
CA MET A 1 13.95 35.72 52.36
C MET A 1 13.07 35.04 53.40
N ALA A 2 13.47 35.08 54.67
CA ALA A 2 12.71 34.60 55.82
C ALA A 2 11.37 35.37 55.94
N VAL A 3 10.30 34.88 56.56
CA VAL A 3 10.14 34.74 58.02
C VAL A 3 8.93 33.85 58.34
N ALA A 4 9.14 32.98 59.33
CA ALA A 4 8.15 32.16 60.02
C ALA A 4 7.50 32.91 61.21
N LYS A 5 6.30 32.46 61.63
CA LYS A 5 5.94 32.08 63.03
C LYS A 5 4.43 31.81 63.14
N ASP A 6 3.84 30.98 64.01
CA ASP A 6 4.15 29.81 64.84
C ASP A 6 3.08 29.75 65.97
N LYS A 7 2.93 28.57 66.60
CA LYS A 7 2.15 28.14 67.79
C LYS A 7 0.75 27.56 67.50
N GLY A 8 0.36 26.35 67.92
CA GLY A 8 0.82 25.37 68.94
C GLY A 8 -0.46 24.80 69.62
N GLY A 9 -0.65 23.54 70.01
CA GLY A 9 0.24 22.38 70.15
C GLY A 9 -0.50 21.04 70.42
N GLU A 10 0.34 20.03 70.64
CA GLU A 10 0.25 18.57 70.90
C GLU A 10 -0.68 18.06 72.03
N PRO A 11 -0.89 16.72 72.26
CA PRO A 11 0.09 15.59 72.27
C PRO A 11 -0.38 14.25 71.63
N GLY A 12 0.42 13.20 71.38
CA GLY A 12 1.80 12.87 71.75
C GLY A 12 2.33 11.62 71.00
N LYS A 13 3.66 11.42 71.12
CA LYS A 13 4.53 10.47 70.40
C LYS A 13 4.54 9.02 70.91
N GLY A 14 5.00 8.12 70.03
CA GLY A 14 5.66 6.86 70.37
C GLY A 14 6.52 6.35 69.19
N ASP A 15 7.80 6.73 69.18
CA ASP A 15 8.82 6.46 68.16
C ASP A 15 9.18 4.95 68.03
N ALA A 16 9.39 4.49 66.79
CA ALA A 16 10.03 3.22 66.48
C ALA A 16 11.54 3.43 66.17
N PRO A 17 12.48 2.71 66.83
CA PRO A 17 13.88 2.70 66.43
C PRO A 17 14.19 1.50 65.50
N GLY A 18 15.07 1.76 64.53
CA GLY A 18 15.59 0.80 63.55
C GLY A 18 16.51 -0.29 64.13
N PRO A 19 17.02 -1.21 63.27
CA PRO A 19 17.45 -2.54 63.67
C PRO A 19 18.85 -2.56 64.26
N VAL A 20 19.02 -3.31 65.36
CA VAL A 20 20.32 -3.65 65.95
C VAL A 20 20.73 -5.04 65.47
N LYS A 21 21.89 -5.13 64.80
CA LYS A 21 22.63 -6.38 64.58
C LYS A 21 23.42 -6.74 65.84
N GLY A 22 23.27 -7.98 66.33
CA GLY A 22 24.08 -8.53 67.41
C GLY A 22 23.91 -10.05 67.54
N GLU A 23 25.03 -10.76 67.60
CA GLU A 23 25.24 -12.19 67.36
C GLU A 23 24.73 -13.13 68.48
N GLY A 24 24.42 -14.39 68.11
CA GLY A 24 24.24 -15.47 69.09
C GLY A 24 23.78 -16.79 68.47
N LYS A 25 24.70 -17.73 68.28
CA LYS A 25 24.41 -19.12 67.88
C LYS A 25 23.65 -19.88 68.98
N GLY A 26 22.57 -20.56 68.59
CA GLY A 26 22.19 -21.88 69.13
C GLY A 26 20.99 -21.94 70.08
N GLN A 27 19.81 -22.29 69.53
CA GLN A 27 18.94 -23.37 70.03
C GLN A 27 17.77 -23.57 69.05
N GLN A 28 17.70 -24.74 68.41
CA GLN A 28 16.50 -25.18 67.69
C GLN A 28 15.36 -25.37 68.70
N MET A 29 14.36 -24.49 68.67
CA MET A 29 13.05 -24.81 69.24
C MET A 29 12.27 -25.61 68.19
N ILE A 30 12.15 -26.91 68.43
CA ILE A 30 11.20 -27.77 67.74
C ILE A 30 9.79 -27.27 68.11
N ARG A 31 9.07 -26.68 67.16
CA ARG A 31 7.65 -26.35 67.34
C ARG A 31 6.87 -27.66 67.47
N ASN A 32 6.15 -27.81 68.59
CA ASN A 32 5.22 -28.91 68.79
C ASN A 32 4.08 -28.79 67.76
N PRO A 33 3.91 -29.73 66.82
CA PRO A 33 2.87 -29.66 65.78
C PRO A 33 1.45 -29.77 66.34
N ASP A 34 1.30 -30.27 67.58
CA ASP A 34 0.00 -30.61 68.17
C ASP A 34 -0.59 -29.51 69.07
N ALA A 35 0.07 -28.36 69.21
CA ALA A 35 -0.47 -27.24 69.97
C ALA A 35 -1.40 -26.40 69.08
N ASP A 36 -2.67 -26.77 69.01
CA ASP A 36 -3.73 -25.94 68.44
C ASP A 36 -3.96 -24.70 69.33
N PRO A 37 -3.50 -23.49 68.93
CA PRO A 37 -3.58 -22.31 69.78
C PRO A 37 -5.00 -21.69 69.81
N ILE A 38 -5.94 -22.20 69.00
CA ILE A 38 -7.24 -21.56 68.75
C ILE A 38 -8.36 -22.29 69.52
N GLY A 39 -8.16 -23.53 69.95
CA GLY A 39 -9.14 -24.30 70.73
C GLY A 39 -10.32 -24.81 69.88
N GLN A 40 -10.85 -25.98 70.24
CA GLN A 40 -11.86 -26.72 69.44
C GLN A 40 -13.21 -26.00 69.26
N HIS A 41 -13.48 -24.93 70.01
CA HIS A 41 -14.79 -24.26 70.01
C HIS A 41 -14.78 -22.87 69.38
N TRP A 42 -13.64 -22.40 68.86
CA TRP A 42 -13.59 -21.16 68.08
C TRP A 42 -13.69 -21.46 66.58
N PRO A 43 -14.56 -20.76 65.84
CA PRO A 43 -14.68 -20.96 64.40
C PRO A 43 -13.36 -20.57 63.74
N ARG A 44 -12.70 -21.56 63.13
CA ARG A 44 -11.39 -21.37 62.48
C ARG A 44 -11.48 -20.64 61.14
N GLN A 45 -12.68 -20.54 60.57
CA GLN A 45 -13.00 -19.78 59.37
C GLN A 45 -14.43 -19.25 59.47
N SER A 46 -14.67 -18.04 58.94
CA SER A 46 -16.01 -17.47 58.76
C SER A 46 -16.28 -17.36 57.27
N LEU A 47 -17.36 -18.01 56.82
CA LEU A 47 -17.86 -17.89 55.45
C LEU A 47 -18.93 -16.80 55.42
N PHE A 48 -18.67 -15.73 54.68
CA PHE A 48 -19.66 -14.71 54.38
C PHE A 48 -20.16 -14.93 52.95
N VAL A 49 -21.47 -15.16 52.81
CA VAL A 49 -22.14 -15.36 51.51
C VAL A 49 -23.01 -14.14 51.23
N GLY A 50 -22.91 -13.60 50.02
CA GLY A 50 -23.81 -12.59 49.50
C GLY A 50 -24.37 -13.04 48.15
N GLN A 51 -25.69 -13.01 48.02
CA GLN A 51 -26.40 -13.21 46.76
C GLN A 51 -27.02 -11.86 46.38
N ASN A 52 -26.77 -11.37 45.17
CA ASN A 52 -27.50 -10.21 44.67
C ASN A 52 -28.91 -10.67 44.29
N TYR A 53 -29.88 -10.24 45.08
CA TYR A 53 -31.30 -10.47 44.85
C TYR A 53 -31.95 -9.12 44.58
N SER A 54 -32.75 -9.02 43.51
CA SER A 54 -33.46 -7.79 43.12
C SER A 54 -32.54 -6.59 42.82
N VAL A 55 -31.68 -6.70 41.81
CA VAL A 55 -31.04 -5.52 41.21
C VAL A 55 -32.14 -4.70 40.51
N GLU A 56 -32.64 -3.66 41.18
CA GLU A 56 -33.57 -2.71 40.57
C GLU A 56 -32.81 -1.76 39.66
N TRP A 57 -33.06 -1.89 38.35
CA TRP A 57 -32.58 -1.00 37.32
C TRP A 57 -33.25 0.37 37.44
N ASN A 58 -32.53 1.34 38.01
CA ASN A 58 -33.05 2.68 38.24
C ASN A 58 -32.90 3.56 36.99
N GLY A 59 -33.62 3.20 35.93
CA GLY A 59 -34.13 4.07 34.85
C GLY A 59 -33.18 4.96 34.04
N GLY A 60 -31.86 4.94 34.27
CA GLY A 60 -30.90 5.81 33.58
C GLY A 60 -30.21 5.17 32.36
N GLY A 61 -30.04 3.86 32.35
CA GLY A 61 -29.72 3.13 31.13
C GLY A 61 -31.02 2.68 30.47
N GLY A 62 -31.02 2.56 29.14
CA GLY A 62 -32.19 2.14 28.37
C GLY A 62 -32.87 0.93 29.00
N LYS A 63 -34.20 0.98 29.13
CA LYS A 63 -34.99 -0.21 29.43
C LYS A 63 -34.57 -1.29 28.44
N PHE A 64 -34.30 -2.52 28.90
CA PHE A 64 -34.46 -3.66 28.00
C PHE A 64 -35.86 -3.53 27.39
N ALA A 65 -35.96 -3.48 26.06
CA ALA A 65 -37.25 -3.60 25.39
C ALA A 65 -37.94 -4.82 26.01
N ALA A 66 -39.09 -4.61 26.62
CA ALA A 66 -39.75 -5.61 27.42
C ALA A 66 -40.30 -6.72 26.52
N HIS A 67 -39.47 -7.67 26.06
CA HIS A 67 -39.86 -8.87 25.30
C HIS A 67 -40.90 -8.68 24.16
N GLN A 68 -41.16 -7.45 23.70
CA GLN A 68 -42.24 -7.15 22.75
C GLN A 68 -41.75 -6.72 21.37
N GLU A 69 -40.45 -6.51 21.21
CA GLU A 69 -39.80 -6.43 19.90
C GLU A 69 -38.59 -7.36 19.99
N ALA A 70 -38.82 -8.66 19.88
CA ALA A 70 -37.74 -9.55 19.49
C ALA A 70 -37.32 -9.06 18.10
N VAL A 71 -36.09 -8.56 17.98
CA VAL A 71 -35.47 -8.30 16.67
C VAL A 71 -35.69 -9.56 15.85
N ASN A 72 -36.34 -9.43 14.71
CA ASN A 72 -36.50 -10.57 13.83
C ASN A 72 -35.08 -10.92 13.35
N GLU A 73 -34.69 -12.19 13.42
CA GLU A 73 -33.38 -12.65 12.89
C GLU A 73 -33.21 -12.25 11.41
N ALA A 74 -34.33 -12.05 10.70
CA ALA A 74 -34.39 -11.55 9.34
C ALA A 74 -34.04 -10.06 9.14
N ASP A 75 -33.94 -9.26 10.21
CA ASP A 75 -33.65 -7.81 10.13
C ASP A 75 -32.15 -7.51 10.36
N VAL A 76 -31.31 -8.53 10.59
CA VAL A 76 -29.86 -8.35 10.78
C VAL A 76 -29.18 -8.32 9.42
N ASP A 77 -28.42 -7.25 9.18
CA ASP A 77 -27.63 -7.11 7.96
C ASP A 77 -26.16 -7.34 8.26
N VAL A 78 -25.49 -8.05 7.36
CA VAL A 78 -24.07 -8.40 7.45
C VAL A 78 -23.41 -8.00 6.14
N ALA A 79 -22.29 -7.30 6.21
CA ALA A 79 -21.43 -7.05 5.06
C ALA A 79 -19.99 -7.50 5.29
N MET A 80 -19.36 -7.96 4.22
CA MET A 80 -17.97 -8.40 4.17
C MET A 80 -17.19 -7.41 3.30
N GLY A 81 -16.11 -6.85 3.84
CA GLY A 81 -15.24 -5.93 3.11
C GLY A 81 -13.79 -6.12 3.49
N ARG A 82 -12.87 -5.55 2.71
CA ARG A 82 -11.44 -5.70 3.00
C ARG A 82 -10.96 -4.86 4.19
N ASN A 83 -11.70 -3.81 4.49
CA ASN A 83 -11.52 -2.96 5.65
C ASN A 83 -12.89 -2.50 6.18
N PRO A 84 -12.94 -1.94 7.40
CA PRO A 84 -14.21 -1.50 7.99
C PRO A 84 -14.94 -0.41 7.21
N ILE A 85 -14.23 0.40 6.42
CA ILE A 85 -14.82 1.49 5.63
C ILE A 85 -15.60 0.91 4.46
N GLU A 86 -15.00 -0.02 3.72
CA GLU A 86 -15.67 -0.74 2.64
C GLU A 86 -16.86 -1.54 3.16
N SER A 87 -16.67 -2.35 4.22
CA SER A 87 -17.78 -3.11 4.80
C SER A 87 -18.95 -2.19 5.18
N PHE A 88 -18.66 -0.98 5.70
CA PHE A 88 -19.68 -0.01 6.02
C PHE A 88 -20.36 0.60 4.78
N ALA A 89 -19.58 0.98 3.78
CA ALA A 89 -20.07 1.54 2.54
C ALA A 89 -21.01 0.54 1.82
N THR A 90 -20.65 -0.74 1.84
CA THR A 90 -21.49 -1.83 1.32
C THR A 90 -22.81 -1.92 2.06
N VAL A 91 -22.82 -1.99 3.41
CA VAL A 91 -24.08 -2.00 4.20
C VAL A 91 -24.95 -0.80 3.85
N LEU A 92 -24.38 0.41 3.87
CA LEU A 92 -25.13 1.62 3.56
C LEU A 92 -25.70 1.61 2.14
N ALA A 93 -24.96 1.11 1.15
CA ALA A 93 -25.45 1.00 -0.21
C ALA A 93 -26.62 0.00 -0.31
N GLY A 94 -26.57 -1.10 0.43
CA GLY A 94 -27.64 -2.09 0.51
C GLY A 94 -28.92 -1.60 1.20
N GLU A 95 -28.80 -0.66 2.15
CA GLU A 95 -29.94 -0.03 2.82
C GLU A 95 -30.72 0.94 1.92
N ILE A 96 -30.12 1.43 0.82
CA ILE A 96 -30.78 2.39 -0.06
C ILE A 96 -31.81 1.66 -0.94
N PRO A 97 -33.12 1.99 -0.83
CA PRO A 97 -34.14 1.26 -1.55
C PRO A 97 -34.01 1.40 -3.07
N ASN A 98 -34.17 0.28 -3.78
CA ASN A 98 -34.16 0.16 -5.25
C ASN A 98 -32.81 0.37 -5.96
N LEU A 99 -31.69 0.42 -5.24
CA LEU A 99 -30.38 0.32 -5.89
C LEU A 99 -30.09 -1.13 -6.29
N SER A 100 -29.69 -1.36 -7.54
CA SER A 100 -29.17 -2.66 -7.98
C SER A 100 -28.16 -2.50 -9.11
N GLY A 101 -27.28 -3.49 -9.31
CA GLY A 101 -26.26 -3.49 -10.35
C GLY A 101 -25.36 -2.25 -10.31
N SER A 102 -25.25 -1.56 -11.45
CA SER A 102 -24.34 -0.40 -11.59
C SER A 102 -24.68 0.77 -10.67
N GLU A 103 -25.95 0.98 -10.33
CA GLU A 103 -26.35 2.11 -9.46
C GLU A 103 -25.94 1.86 -8.00
N ARG A 104 -26.03 0.61 -7.53
CA ARG A 104 -25.48 0.18 -6.25
C ARG A 104 -23.97 0.39 -6.22
N LYS A 105 -23.27 -0.09 -7.26
CA LYS A 105 -21.82 0.00 -7.40
C LYS A 105 -21.33 1.45 -7.29
N GLN A 106 -21.95 2.36 -8.04
CA GLN A 106 -21.61 3.79 -7.98
C GLN A 106 -21.85 4.41 -6.61
N ALA A 107 -22.94 4.03 -5.91
CA ALA A 107 -23.20 4.51 -4.56
C ALA A 107 -22.13 4.02 -3.57
N GLU A 108 -21.76 2.73 -3.65
CA GLU A 108 -20.72 2.12 -2.83
C GLU A 108 -19.33 2.75 -3.09
N GLU A 109 -18.97 3.01 -4.35
CA GLU A 109 -17.73 3.72 -4.74
C GLU A 109 -17.66 5.11 -4.09
N LEU A 110 -18.75 5.89 -4.17
CA LEU A 110 -18.80 7.23 -3.60
C LEU A 110 -18.72 7.21 -2.07
N LEU A 111 -19.40 6.27 -1.41
CA LEU A 111 -19.37 6.10 0.04
C LEU A 111 -17.98 5.65 0.51
N THR A 112 -17.34 4.76 -0.25
CA THR A 112 -15.96 4.31 0.01
C THR A 112 -14.97 5.46 -0.18
N ALA A 113 -15.07 6.21 -1.27
CA ALA A 113 -14.24 7.40 -1.52
C ALA A 113 -14.37 8.44 -0.40
N PHE A 114 -15.60 8.65 0.08
CA PHE A 114 -15.87 9.53 1.20
C PHE A 114 -15.19 9.04 2.49
N GLY A 115 -15.38 7.76 2.85
CA GLY A 115 -14.79 7.16 4.04
C GLY A 115 -13.26 7.10 4.00
N LEU A 116 -12.65 6.98 2.82
CA LEU A 116 -11.21 6.98 2.62
C LEU A 116 -10.58 8.38 2.56
N GLY A 117 -11.38 9.45 2.53
CA GLY A 117 -10.85 10.82 2.44
C GLY A 117 -10.55 11.30 1.02
N VAL A 118 -10.84 10.50 -0.01
CA VAL A 118 -10.45 10.75 -1.42
C VAL A 118 -11.60 11.26 -2.30
N TYR A 119 -12.76 11.55 -1.72
CA TYR A 119 -13.93 12.04 -2.46
C TYR A 119 -13.67 13.36 -3.22
N SER A 120 -12.80 14.24 -2.72
CA SER A 120 -12.43 15.44 -3.50
C SER A 120 -11.62 15.09 -4.75
N GLU A 121 -10.83 14.03 -4.69
CA GLU A 121 -9.98 13.57 -5.80
C GLU A 121 -10.81 12.86 -6.87
N THR A 122 -11.92 12.20 -6.50
CA THR A 122 -12.82 11.57 -7.48
C THR A 122 -13.44 12.55 -8.48
N SER A 123 -13.44 13.85 -8.16
CA SER A 123 -13.91 14.91 -9.07
C SER A 123 -12.84 15.42 -10.05
N GLN A 124 -11.58 15.06 -9.85
CA GLN A 124 -10.48 15.43 -10.73
C GLN A 124 -10.32 14.46 -11.90
N PRO A 125 -9.60 14.84 -12.97
CA PRO A 125 -9.15 13.89 -13.98
C PRO A 125 -8.42 12.71 -13.31
N ASN A 126 -8.76 11.46 -13.65
CA ASN A 126 -8.27 10.21 -13.03
C ASN A 126 -8.67 9.99 -11.56
N GLY A 127 -9.78 10.59 -11.12
CA GLY A 127 -10.31 10.39 -9.78
C GLY A 127 -10.73 8.94 -9.46
N ASP A 128 -11.09 8.16 -10.48
CA ASP A 128 -11.30 6.71 -10.43
C ASP A 128 -10.02 5.97 -10.05
N VAL A 129 -8.91 6.25 -10.73
CA VAL A 129 -7.60 5.65 -10.44
C VAL A 129 -7.13 6.00 -9.02
N ALA A 130 -7.42 7.22 -8.55
CA ALA A 130 -7.11 7.63 -7.18
C ALA A 130 -7.89 6.81 -6.14
N LEU A 131 -9.19 6.58 -6.37
CA LEU A 131 -10.03 5.75 -5.52
C LEU A 131 -9.54 4.28 -5.51
N GLU A 132 -9.29 3.70 -6.68
CA GLU A 132 -8.77 2.34 -6.80
C GLU A 132 -7.43 2.18 -6.07
N THR A 133 -6.52 3.14 -6.24
CA THR A 133 -5.23 3.16 -5.53
C THR A 133 -5.41 3.23 -4.02
N ALA A 134 -6.38 4.02 -3.52
CA ALA A 134 -6.67 4.13 -2.10
C ALA A 134 -7.26 2.83 -1.53
N VAL A 135 -8.25 2.23 -2.22
CA VAL A 135 -8.87 0.94 -1.87
C VAL A 135 -7.81 -0.18 -1.85
N HIS A 136 -6.99 -0.25 -2.89
CA HIS A 136 -5.89 -1.21 -2.98
C HIS A 136 -4.91 -1.03 -1.82
N ARG A 137 -4.48 0.20 -1.54
CA ARG A 137 -3.56 0.50 -0.43
C ARG A 137 -4.14 0.08 0.93
N GLU A 138 -5.43 0.31 1.16
CA GLU A 138 -6.11 -0.09 2.40
C GLU A 138 -6.42 -1.60 2.46
N SER A 139 -6.03 -2.38 1.46
CA SER A 139 -6.06 -3.85 1.50
C SER A 139 -4.88 -4.47 2.24
N PHE A 140 -3.94 -3.65 2.73
CA PHE A 140 -2.69 -4.09 3.34
C PHE A 140 -2.46 -3.48 4.73
N GLU A 141 -1.77 -4.23 5.59
CA GLU A 141 -1.23 -3.75 6.86
C GLU A 141 0.26 -3.45 6.72
N SER A 142 0.75 -2.46 7.47
CA SER A 142 2.15 -2.03 7.41
C SER A 142 2.89 -2.46 8.67
N LEU A 143 4.00 -3.16 8.48
CA LEU A 143 4.90 -3.64 9.51
C LEU A 143 6.23 -2.89 9.42
N GLN A 144 6.82 -2.57 10.57
CA GLN A 144 8.05 -1.77 10.62
C GLN A 144 9.21 -2.46 9.88
N GLY A 145 9.82 -1.76 8.93
CA GLY A 145 10.90 -2.29 8.08
C GLY A 145 12.27 -2.45 8.76
N GLY A 146 12.43 -1.89 9.97
CA GLY A 146 13.71 -1.82 10.68
C GLY A 146 14.58 -0.66 10.19
N THR A 147 15.90 -0.86 10.18
CA THR A 147 16.89 0.14 9.72
C THR A 147 17.85 -0.51 8.72
N PHE A 148 18.37 0.30 7.79
CA PHE A 148 19.46 -0.11 6.90
C PHE A 148 20.58 0.92 6.97
N THR A 149 21.81 0.44 6.85
CA THR A 149 23.01 1.29 6.87
C THR A 149 23.41 1.63 5.43
N ASP A 150 23.57 2.93 5.16
CA ASP A 150 24.04 3.44 3.87
C ASP A 150 25.44 4.04 4.05
N LYS A 151 26.33 3.76 3.09
CA LYS A 151 27.70 4.28 3.08
C LYS A 151 27.73 5.56 2.26
N ARG A 152 27.60 6.70 2.93
CA ARG A 152 27.62 8.01 2.26
C ARG A 152 28.99 8.65 2.36
N LYS A 153 29.43 9.26 1.25
CA LYS A 153 30.62 10.10 1.21
C LYS A 153 30.22 11.49 1.69
N ASN A 154 30.73 11.91 2.85
CA ASN A 154 30.48 13.26 3.37
C ASN A 154 31.19 14.32 2.52
N SER A 155 30.81 15.59 2.69
CA SER A 155 31.43 16.76 2.02
C SER A 155 32.95 16.83 2.17
N ASP A 156 33.51 16.25 3.23
CA ASP A 156 34.96 16.16 3.49
C ASP A 156 35.65 14.99 2.75
N GLY A 157 34.90 14.23 1.94
CA GLY A 157 35.37 13.05 1.20
C GLY A 157 35.49 11.77 2.05
N ILE A 158 35.14 11.83 3.32
CA ILE A 158 35.15 10.68 4.26
C ILE A 158 33.86 9.88 4.08
N VAL A 159 33.98 8.58 3.84
CA VAL A 159 32.83 7.66 3.83
C VAL A 159 32.40 7.39 5.27
N SER A 160 31.18 7.79 5.63
CA SER A 160 30.55 7.48 6.91
C SER A 160 29.35 6.56 6.70
N GLU A 161 29.22 5.58 7.59
CA GLU A 161 28.02 4.75 7.70
C GLU A 161 26.93 5.54 8.44
N GLN A 162 25.76 5.67 7.82
CA GLN A 162 24.59 6.30 8.42
C GLN A 162 23.41 5.32 8.38
N ASP A 163 22.71 5.22 9.50
CA ASP A 163 21.53 4.35 9.62
C ASP A 163 20.26 5.13 9.25
N PHE A 164 19.47 4.55 8.35
CA PHE A 164 18.19 5.09 7.91
C PHE A 164 17.06 4.12 8.23
N ALA A 165 15.85 4.64 8.42
CA ALA A 165 14.66 3.81 8.52
C ALA A 165 14.45 3.06 7.19
N ALA A 166 14.35 1.74 7.26
CA ALA A 166 14.10 0.92 6.09
C ALA A 166 12.62 0.99 5.67
N PRO A 167 12.31 0.84 4.38
CA PRO A 167 10.93 0.74 3.93
C PRO A 167 10.19 -0.39 4.65
N ASN A 168 8.94 -0.11 5.03
CA ASN A 168 8.09 -1.06 5.74
C ASN A 168 7.84 -2.34 4.93
N PHE A 169 7.56 -3.42 5.66
CA PHE A 169 6.96 -4.62 5.09
C PHE A 169 5.44 -4.47 5.08
N TYR A 170 4.79 -5.19 4.19
CA TYR A 170 3.34 -5.20 4.05
C TYR A 170 2.84 -6.63 3.99
N GLU A 171 1.68 -6.83 4.60
CA GLU A 171 0.93 -8.08 4.52
C GLU A 171 -0.54 -7.80 4.22
N SER A 172 -1.25 -8.83 3.82
CA SER A 172 -2.68 -8.76 3.50
C SER A 172 -3.51 -8.46 4.74
N ARG A 173 -4.46 -7.51 4.65
CA ARG A 173 -5.55 -7.44 5.63
C ARG A 173 -6.49 -8.63 5.50
N ASP A 174 -7.06 -8.99 6.63
CA ASP A 174 -8.13 -9.97 6.74
C ASP A 174 -9.51 -9.38 6.38
N ILE A 175 -10.53 -10.23 6.28
CA ILE A 175 -11.89 -9.79 5.92
C ILE A 175 -12.55 -9.13 7.12
N SER A 176 -12.91 -7.86 6.98
CA SER A 176 -13.74 -7.12 7.91
C SER A 176 -15.22 -7.50 7.74
N LEU A 177 -15.87 -7.82 8.85
CA LEU A 177 -17.32 -8.02 8.94
C LEU A 177 -17.95 -6.81 9.62
N MET A 178 -18.94 -6.23 8.96
CA MET A 178 -19.84 -5.25 9.54
C MET A 178 -21.21 -5.88 9.78
N ILE A 179 -21.80 -5.61 10.93
CA ILE A 179 -23.10 -6.14 11.34
C ILE A 179 -23.95 -4.96 11.82
N THR A 180 -25.17 -4.83 11.30
CA THR A 180 -26.10 -3.76 11.67
C THR A 180 -27.46 -4.31 12.09
N ASN A 181 -28.31 -3.42 12.63
CA ASN A 181 -29.68 -3.74 13.02
C ASN A 181 -29.81 -4.85 14.07
N THR A 182 -28.78 -5.04 14.90
CA THR A 182 -28.82 -6.03 15.99
C THR A 182 -29.76 -5.62 17.12
N HIS A 183 -30.01 -4.31 17.26
CA HIS A 183 -30.71 -3.62 18.35
C HIS A 183 -30.35 -4.13 19.76
N ARG A 184 -29.19 -4.78 19.91
CA ARG A 184 -28.63 -5.15 21.20
C ARG A 184 -28.10 -3.88 21.85
N SER A 185 -28.14 -3.81 23.19
CA SER A 185 -27.57 -2.66 23.90
C SER A 185 -26.05 -2.63 23.69
N THR A 186 -25.61 -1.88 22.68
CA THR A 186 -24.21 -1.63 22.34
C THR A 186 -23.57 -0.53 23.18
N ARG A 187 -24.33 0.11 24.08
CA ARG A 187 -23.78 1.10 25.02
C ARG A 187 -22.80 0.42 25.97
N HIS A 188 -21.50 0.57 25.69
CA HIS A 188 -20.56 1.36 26.49
C HIS A 188 -19.26 1.63 25.68
N GLY A 189 -18.88 2.91 25.61
CA GLY A 189 -17.69 3.40 24.89
C GLY A 189 -17.40 4.91 25.00
N GLU A 190 -18.29 5.72 25.59
CA GLU A 190 -18.07 7.15 25.90
C GLU A 190 -18.66 7.53 27.27
N ASP A 191 -18.00 7.16 28.37
CA ASP A 191 -18.34 7.69 29.71
C ASP A 191 -17.37 8.77 30.20
N GLY A 192 -16.36 9.12 29.41
CA GLY A 192 -15.39 10.17 29.74
C GLY A 192 -14.51 9.82 30.96
N LEU A 193 -14.46 8.56 31.39
CA LEU A 193 -13.68 8.12 32.54
C LEU A 193 -12.24 7.76 32.15
N HIS A 194 -11.48 8.76 31.73
CA HIS A 194 -10.02 8.71 31.76
C HIS A 194 -9.53 9.22 33.12
N ASN A 195 -8.42 8.68 33.63
CA ASN A 195 -7.72 9.33 34.73
C ASN A 195 -7.00 10.60 34.23
N THR A 196 -6.37 11.35 35.13
CA THR A 196 -5.72 12.65 34.83
C THR A 196 -4.61 12.58 33.77
N ASP A 197 -4.13 11.39 33.43
CA ASP A 197 -3.06 11.14 32.45
C ASP A 197 -3.58 10.49 31.14
N GLY A 198 -4.90 10.31 30.98
CA GLY A 198 -5.50 9.81 29.74
C GLY A 198 -5.60 8.29 29.60
N LEU A 199 -5.43 7.51 30.68
CA LEU A 199 -5.51 6.04 30.66
C LEU A 199 -6.77 5.48 31.33
N LEU A 200 -7.21 4.32 30.86
CA LEU A 200 -8.37 3.56 31.35
C LEU A 200 -7.93 2.62 32.49
N HIS A 201 -8.62 2.62 33.63
CA HIS A 201 -8.32 1.70 34.72
C HIS A 201 -9.03 0.36 34.54
N CYS A 202 -8.26 -0.69 34.23
CA CYS A 202 -8.74 -2.07 34.20
C CYS A 202 -8.38 -2.86 35.48
N ARG A 203 -9.13 -3.95 35.70
CA ARG A 203 -9.05 -4.92 36.81
C ARG A 203 -7.66 -5.58 36.94
N ILE A 204 -7.31 -6.02 38.15
CA ILE A 204 -6.12 -6.86 38.41
C ILE A 204 -6.47 -8.33 38.13
N THR A 205 -5.74 -8.97 37.20
CA THR A 205 -5.84 -10.40 36.85
C THR A 205 -4.46 -11.04 36.95
N GLU A 206 -4.32 -12.24 37.51
CA GLU A 206 -3.12 -13.11 37.31
C GLU A 206 -3.23 -14.52 37.96
N THR A 207 -4.06 -14.73 38.98
CA THR A 207 -4.02 -16.00 39.76
C THR A 207 -4.52 -17.25 39.01
N ALA A 208 -5.51 -17.13 38.12
CA ALA A 208 -6.02 -18.26 37.34
C ALA A 208 -5.10 -18.61 36.16
N PHE A 209 -4.47 -17.59 35.56
CA PHE A 209 -3.58 -17.73 34.41
C PHE A 209 -2.22 -18.35 34.77
N GLU A 210 -1.60 -17.96 35.88
CA GLU A 210 -0.30 -18.53 36.30
C GLU A 210 -0.37 -20.04 36.59
N ASN A 211 -1.50 -20.55 37.07
CA ASN A 211 -1.69 -21.99 37.30
C ASN A 211 -1.95 -22.78 35.99
N TYR A 212 -2.31 -22.12 34.90
CA TYR A 212 -2.64 -22.76 33.63
C TYR A 212 -1.42 -22.95 32.72
N ARG A 213 -0.47 -22.01 32.74
CA ARG A 213 0.76 -22.04 31.90
C ARG A 213 1.59 -23.32 32.07
N GLU A 214 1.45 -24.03 33.19
CA GLU A 214 2.19 -25.26 33.47
C GLU A 214 1.57 -26.55 32.85
N ASN A 215 0.37 -26.50 32.25
CA ASN A 215 -0.27 -27.68 31.64
C ASN A 215 -0.26 -27.65 30.10
N GLN A 216 0.48 -28.57 29.47
CA GLN A 216 0.78 -28.58 28.02
C GLN A 216 -0.34 -29.11 27.10
N HIS A 217 -1.50 -29.53 27.61
CA HIS A 217 -2.49 -30.30 26.83
C HIS A 217 -3.75 -29.55 26.41
N LEU A 218 -3.88 -28.27 26.77
CA LEU A 218 -5.04 -27.43 26.44
C LEU A 218 -4.52 -26.01 26.20
N GLN A 219 -4.52 -25.55 24.95
CA GLN A 219 -4.29 -24.13 24.64
C GLN A 219 -5.28 -23.72 23.54
N PRO A 220 -6.37 -22.99 23.87
CA PRO A 220 -7.09 -22.24 22.84
C PRO A 220 -6.14 -21.17 22.28
N SER A 221 -6.05 -21.06 20.96
CA SER A 221 -5.37 -19.93 20.32
C SER A 221 -6.29 -18.71 20.38
N MET A 222 -5.77 -17.59 20.86
CA MET A 222 -6.43 -16.29 20.76
C MET A 222 -5.63 -15.47 19.73
N PRO A 223 -6.29 -14.89 18.72
CA PRO A 223 -5.58 -14.20 17.64
C PRO A 223 -4.89 -12.93 18.15
N ASN A 224 -3.70 -12.65 17.61
CA ASN A 224 -2.81 -11.59 18.07
C ASN A 224 -2.88 -10.34 17.18
N HIS A 225 -4.09 -9.82 16.95
CA HIS A 225 -4.34 -8.65 16.09
C HIS A 225 -4.36 -7.32 16.86
N GLY A 226 -3.80 -7.27 18.08
CA GLY A 226 -3.72 -6.06 18.91
C GLY A 226 -5.06 -5.49 19.43
N GLY A 227 -6.20 -6.07 19.05
CA GLY A 227 -7.54 -5.61 19.42
C GLY A 227 -7.94 -5.97 20.86
N ILE A 228 -7.21 -6.90 21.48
CA ILE A 228 -7.29 -7.18 22.91
C ILE A 228 -6.14 -6.41 23.57
N PRO A 229 -6.42 -5.39 24.41
CA PRO A 229 -5.37 -4.73 25.17
C PRO A 229 -4.51 -5.76 25.90
N PRO A 230 -3.18 -5.63 25.96
CA PRO A 230 -2.31 -6.59 26.64
C PRO A 230 -2.76 -6.93 28.07
N GLU A 231 -3.40 -5.97 28.74
CA GLU A 231 -3.98 -6.09 30.07
C GLU A 231 -5.20 -7.03 30.13
N CYS A 232 -5.88 -7.24 29.01
CA CYS A 232 -7.09 -8.05 28.87
C CYS A 232 -6.84 -9.45 28.28
N PHE A 233 -5.64 -9.71 27.75
CA PHE A 233 -5.29 -10.97 27.09
C PHE A 233 -5.47 -12.19 28.01
N SER A 234 -5.06 -12.06 29.28
CA SER A 234 -5.22 -13.10 30.30
C SER A 234 -6.68 -13.43 30.61
N ILE A 235 -7.58 -12.44 30.54
CA ILE A 235 -9.03 -12.62 30.77
C ILE A 235 -9.66 -13.34 29.58
N ALA A 236 -9.25 -12.94 28.36
CA ALA A 236 -9.81 -13.50 27.14
C ALA A 236 -9.42 -14.98 26.95
N LEU A 237 -8.19 -15.36 27.35
CA LEU A 237 -7.76 -16.75 27.47
C LEU A 237 -8.50 -17.54 28.56
N GLU A 238 -8.77 -16.91 29.70
CA GLU A 238 -9.53 -17.53 30.79
C GLU A 238 -10.96 -17.90 30.34
N VAL A 239 -11.65 -16.99 29.64
CA VAL A 239 -13.01 -17.20 29.11
C VAL A 239 -13.07 -18.30 28.05
N SER A 240 -12.11 -18.33 27.12
CA SER A 240 -12.05 -19.37 26.08
C SER A 240 -11.80 -20.76 26.66
N CYS A 241 -11.02 -20.86 27.74
CA CYS A 241 -10.85 -22.12 28.48
C CYS A 241 -12.15 -22.59 29.16
N PHE A 242 -12.92 -21.66 29.74
CA PHE A 242 -14.23 -21.97 30.31
C PHE A 242 -15.21 -22.45 29.24
N ALA A 243 -15.29 -21.75 28.11
CA ALA A 243 -16.16 -22.13 26.99
C ALA A 243 -15.89 -23.56 26.50
N TRP A 244 -14.62 -23.94 26.30
CA TRP A 244 -14.24 -25.31 25.92
C TRP A 244 -14.68 -26.37 26.95
N LEU A 245 -14.57 -26.05 28.24
CA LEU A 245 -14.99 -26.95 29.33
C LEU A 245 -16.51 -27.18 29.32
N PHE A 246 -17.29 -26.13 29.05
CA PHE A 246 -18.75 -26.21 28.99
C PHE A 246 -19.26 -27.01 27.77
N ASP A 247 -18.53 -26.94 26.64
CA ASP A 247 -18.91 -27.62 25.39
C ASP A 247 -18.82 -29.16 25.48
N ARG A 248 -18.11 -29.70 26.47
CA ARG A 248 -18.04 -31.15 26.73
C ARG A 248 -19.16 -31.70 27.61
N PHE A 249 -20.02 -30.85 28.16
CA PHE A 249 -21.20 -31.28 28.92
C PHE A 249 -22.40 -31.42 27.99
N VAL A 250 -22.90 -32.66 27.86
CA VAL A 250 -23.91 -33.03 26.86
C VAL A 250 -25.34 -32.69 27.33
N SER A 251 -25.56 -32.40 28.63
CA SER A 251 -26.88 -32.03 29.17
C SER A 251 -26.82 -31.17 30.45
N ALA A 252 -27.89 -30.42 30.73
CA ALA A 252 -28.06 -29.66 31.97
C ALA A 252 -28.10 -30.57 33.23
N ASP A 253 -28.53 -31.82 33.09
CA ASP A 253 -28.58 -32.80 34.18
C ASP A 253 -27.17 -33.23 34.63
N ASP A 254 -26.20 -33.20 33.72
CA ASP A 254 -24.79 -33.46 34.04
C ASP A 254 -24.16 -32.33 34.87
N PHE A 255 -24.77 -31.14 34.91
CA PHE A 255 -24.22 -29.97 35.60
C PHE A 255 -24.74 -29.82 37.04
N GLU A 256 -25.90 -30.41 37.34
CA GLU A 256 -26.56 -30.31 38.66
C GLU A 256 -25.66 -30.78 39.82
N PRO A 257 -24.89 -31.88 39.73
CA PRO A 257 -24.00 -32.30 40.81
C PRO A 257 -22.88 -31.28 41.09
N ILE A 258 -22.37 -30.60 40.05
CA ILE A 258 -21.34 -29.55 40.17
C ILE A 258 -21.93 -28.29 40.79
N ILE A 259 -23.15 -27.91 40.40
CA ILE A 259 -23.88 -26.78 40.99
C ILE A 259 -24.11 -27.04 42.48
N ARG A 260 -24.57 -28.24 42.84
CA ARG A 260 -24.79 -28.62 44.24
C ARG A 260 -23.48 -28.64 45.03
N PHE A 261 -22.41 -29.14 44.43
CA PHE A 261 -21.06 -29.12 45.02
C PHE A 261 -20.54 -27.69 45.24
N THR A 262 -20.64 -26.81 44.24
CA THR A 262 -20.20 -25.40 44.33
C THR A 262 -21.06 -24.55 45.28
N ARG A 263 -22.32 -24.95 45.50
CA ARG A 263 -23.18 -24.41 46.56
C ARG A 263 -22.82 -24.91 47.97
N GLY A 264 -21.79 -25.75 48.10
CA GLY A 264 -21.31 -26.26 49.38
C GLY A 264 -22.15 -27.40 49.95
N GLU A 265 -23.01 -28.04 49.14
CA GLU A 265 -23.66 -29.28 49.56
C GLU A 265 -22.61 -30.39 49.64
N SER A 266 -22.29 -30.86 50.85
CA SER A 266 -21.46 -32.05 51.03
C SER A 266 -22.33 -33.20 51.52
N SER A 267 -22.58 -34.19 50.66
CA SER A 267 -23.13 -35.48 51.07
C SER A 267 -22.34 -36.60 50.42
N ASP A 268 -22.20 -37.73 51.13
CA ASP A 268 -21.54 -38.93 50.59
C ASP A 268 -22.18 -39.40 49.27
N HIS A 269 -23.47 -39.12 49.09
CA HIS A 269 -24.21 -39.43 47.88
C HIS A 269 -23.83 -38.52 46.70
N LEU A 270 -23.61 -37.23 46.95
CA LEU A 270 -23.16 -36.28 45.93
C LEU A 270 -21.71 -36.56 45.50
N GLN A 271 -20.84 -36.89 46.46
CA GLN A 271 -19.46 -37.25 46.14
C GLN A 271 -19.39 -38.56 45.34
N ALA A 272 -20.22 -39.55 45.66
CA ALA A 272 -20.33 -40.78 44.87
C ALA A 272 -20.85 -40.52 43.44
N GLN A 273 -21.77 -39.57 43.25
CA GLN A 273 -22.22 -39.15 41.93
C GLN A 273 -21.10 -38.50 41.11
N ILE A 274 -20.32 -37.61 41.74
CA ILE A 274 -19.18 -36.95 41.09
C ILE A 274 -18.07 -37.95 40.76
N ASP A 275 -17.72 -38.84 41.67
CA ASP A 275 -16.67 -39.86 41.47
C ASP A 275 -17.06 -40.91 40.41
N SER A 276 -18.36 -41.10 40.15
CA SER A 276 -18.86 -42.06 39.15
C SER A 276 -18.78 -41.56 37.70
N ASN A 277 -18.49 -40.27 37.49
CA ASN A 277 -18.40 -39.65 36.17
C ASN A 277 -17.06 -38.90 36.04
N LEU A 278 -16.18 -39.40 35.16
CA LEU A 278 -14.84 -38.87 34.94
C LEU A 278 -14.84 -37.37 34.56
N THR A 279 -15.85 -36.88 33.85
CA THR A 279 -15.98 -35.46 33.46
C THR A 279 -16.35 -34.61 34.67
N LEU A 280 -17.27 -35.09 35.52
CA LEU A 280 -17.63 -34.44 36.78
C LEU A 280 -16.45 -34.38 37.75
N GLN A 281 -15.71 -35.48 37.88
CA GLN A 281 -14.54 -35.58 38.75
C GLN A 281 -13.40 -34.67 38.31
N ALA A 282 -13.12 -34.61 37.00
CA ALA A 282 -12.14 -33.69 36.43
C ALA A 282 -12.51 -32.23 36.69
N THR A 283 -13.80 -31.90 36.59
CA THR A 283 -14.30 -30.54 36.81
C THR A 283 -14.32 -30.16 38.29
N GLN A 284 -14.67 -31.08 39.19
CA GLN A 284 -14.53 -30.88 40.63
C GLN A 284 -13.07 -30.61 41.01
N THR A 285 -12.15 -31.40 40.45
CA THR A 285 -10.70 -31.25 40.68
C THR A 285 -10.19 -29.90 40.15
N PHE A 286 -10.69 -29.46 38.98
CA PHE A 286 -10.43 -28.13 38.43
C PHE A 286 -10.93 -27.01 39.34
N LEU A 287 -12.18 -27.04 39.77
CA LEU A 287 -12.77 -26.02 40.65
C LEU A 287 -12.02 -25.93 42.00
N MET A 288 -11.63 -27.08 42.56
CA MET A 288 -10.93 -27.16 43.86
C MET A 288 -9.47 -26.71 43.81
N ASN A 289 -8.81 -26.87 42.66
CA ASN A 289 -7.42 -26.51 42.47
C ASN A 289 -7.24 -25.08 41.93
N CYS A 290 -8.17 -24.57 41.12
CA CYS A 290 -8.03 -23.30 40.40
C CYS A 290 -8.80 -22.12 41.02
N LEU A 291 -9.97 -22.32 41.65
CA LEU A 291 -10.85 -21.25 42.15
C LEU A 291 -10.73 -20.98 43.66
N ARG A 292 -9.52 -21.02 44.22
CA ARG A 292 -9.29 -20.54 45.60
C ARG A 292 -9.33 -19.01 45.62
N SER A 293 -10.53 -18.45 45.77
CA SER A 293 -10.81 -17.01 45.76
C SER A 293 -9.97 -16.19 46.76
N PRO A 294 -9.37 -15.07 46.32
CA PRO A 294 -9.25 -13.86 47.10
C PRO A 294 -10.23 -12.80 46.57
N VAL A 295 -11.08 -12.29 47.46
CA VAL A 295 -12.05 -11.22 47.22
C VAL A 295 -11.34 -9.92 46.79
N ALA A 296 -11.78 -9.33 45.68
CA ALA A 296 -11.72 -7.89 45.46
C ALA A 296 -13.16 -7.36 45.40
N LEU A 297 -13.57 -6.66 46.46
CA LEU A 297 -14.82 -5.90 46.50
C LEU A 297 -14.66 -4.67 45.62
N ASN A 298 -15.36 -4.64 44.49
CA ASN A 298 -15.75 -3.40 43.83
C ASN A 298 -17.26 -3.40 43.64
N VAL A 299 -17.89 -2.29 44.00
CA VAL A 299 -19.32 -2.09 43.82
C VAL A 299 -19.54 -1.76 42.35
N TRP A 300 -20.23 -2.63 41.62
CA TRP A 300 -20.58 -2.40 40.21
C TRP A 300 -21.57 -1.25 40.14
N SER A 301 -21.26 -0.21 39.36
CA SER A 301 -22.26 0.79 38.94
C SER A 301 -22.86 0.51 37.57
N GLN A 302 -22.26 -0.36 36.74
CA GLN A 302 -22.87 -0.90 35.52
C GLN A 302 -22.03 -2.05 34.95
N ALA A 303 -22.68 -3.02 34.32
CA ALA A 303 -22.02 -4.16 33.67
C ALA A 303 -21.55 -3.80 32.26
N TRP A 304 -20.27 -3.98 31.96
CA TRP A 304 -19.82 -4.14 30.57
C TRP A 304 -20.27 -5.52 30.09
N VAL A 305 -21.09 -5.57 29.03
CA VAL A 305 -21.56 -6.81 28.41
C VAL A 305 -20.76 -6.98 27.11
N PRO A 306 -19.66 -7.74 27.11
CA PRO A 306 -18.97 -8.06 25.86
C PRO A 306 -19.91 -8.81 24.91
N LEU A 307 -19.83 -8.48 23.62
CA LEU A 307 -20.48 -9.18 22.53
C LEU A 307 -19.43 -10.00 21.77
N PHE A 308 -19.80 -11.21 21.38
CA PHE A 308 -18.96 -12.12 20.61
C PHE A 308 -19.70 -12.58 19.35
N ALA A 309 -18.97 -12.80 18.27
CA ALA A 309 -19.44 -13.47 17.08
C ALA A 309 -18.90 -14.90 17.08
N ASP A 310 -19.77 -15.91 17.14
CA ASP A 310 -19.44 -17.30 16.83
C ASP A 310 -19.79 -17.56 15.36
N CYS A 311 -18.76 -17.61 14.54
CA CYS A 311 -18.85 -17.60 13.09
C CYS A 311 -18.32 -18.91 12.52
N THR A 312 -19.09 -19.53 11.63
CA THR A 312 -18.64 -20.63 10.78
C THR A 312 -18.58 -20.14 9.34
N TYR A 313 -17.43 -20.27 8.71
CA TYR A 313 -17.23 -19.98 7.29
C TYR A 313 -16.48 -21.12 6.62
N GLU A 314 -16.52 -21.14 5.30
CA GLU A 314 -15.78 -22.11 4.50
C GLU A 314 -14.80 -21.38 3.57
N LEU A 315 -13.63 -21.99 3.40
CA LEU A 315 -12.58 -21.52 2.53
C LEU A 315 -12.30 -22.56 1.45
N ALA A 316 -12.21 -22.10 0.20
CA ALA A 316 -11.77 -22.91 -0.93
C ALA A 316 -10.55 -22.26 -1.59
N ASN A 317 -9.52 -23.05 -1.87
CA ASN A 317 -8.31 -22.58 -2.51
C ASN A 317 -8.51 -22.49 -4.04
N LEU A 318 -7.96 -21.45 -4.65
CA LEU A 318 -7.87 -21.27 -6.10
C LEU A 318 -6.40 -21.26 -6.53
N SER A 319 -6.13 -21.50 -7.80
CA SER A 319 -4.78 -21.40 -8.35
C SER A 319 -4.44 -19.96 -8.69
N LEU A 320 -3.18 -19.55 -8.53
CA LEU A 320 -2.70 -18.26 -9.05
C LEU A 320 -2.96 -18.12 -10.56
N ALA A 321 -2.96 -19.23 -11.31
CA ALA A 321 -3.22 -19.24 -12.74
C ALA A 321 -4.68 -18.92 -13.10
N ASP A 322 -5.60 -18.97 -12.13
CA ASP A 322 -7.00 -18.61 -12.32
C ASP A 322 -7.21 -17.08 -12.34
N PHE A 323 -6.20 -16.33 -11.90
CA PHE A 323 -6.21 -14.89 -11.87
C PHE A 323 -5.39 -14.31 -13.03
N GLU A 324 -5.71 -13.07 -13.38
CA GLU A 324 -4.98 -12.25 -14.34
C GLU A 324 -4.55 -10.95 -13.64
N PHE A 325 -3.29 -10.56 -13.80
CA PHE A 325 -2.82 -9.28 -13.27
C PHE A 325 -3.27 -8.16 -14.20
N ARG A 326 -4.11 -7.26 -13.68
CA ARG A 326 -4.60 -6.07 -14.38
C ARG A 326 -3.71 -4.87 -14.03
N ASP A 327 -4.27 -3.66 -14.08
CA ASP A 327 -3.50 -2.44 -13.90
C ASP A 327 -3.00 -2.23 -12.47
N LEU A 328 -3.84 -2.54 -11.48
CA LEU A 328 -3.52 -2.34 -10.07
C LEU A 328 -3.47 -3.64 -9.26
N ASP A 329 -4.39 -4.56 -9.54
CA ASP A 329 -4.61 -5.77 -8.74
C ASP A 329 -4.94 -6.98 -9.62
N TYR A 330 -5.01 -8.15 -9.00
CA TYR A 330 -5.41 -9.40 -9.65
C TYR A 330 -6.93 -9.53 -9.73
N GLU A 331 -7.41 -9.88 -10.91
CA GLU A 331 -8.82 -10.21 -11.14
C GLU A 331 -8.99 -11.69 -11.46
N LEU A 332 -10.09 -12.28 -10.99
CA LEU A 332 -10.44 -13.65 -11.33
C LEU A 332 -10.89 -13.70 -12.80
N LYS A 333 -10.34 -14.63 -13.58
CA LYS A 333 -10.71 -14.77 -15.00
C LYS A 333 -12.18 -15.13 -15.14
N GLU A 334 -12.86 -14.44 -16.07
CA GLU A 334 -14.30 -14.61 -16.29
C GLU A 334 -14.67 -16.07 -16.63
N GLU A 335 -13.82 -16.77 -17.39
CA GLU A 335 -14.01 -18.20 -17.71
C GLU A 335 -13.94 -19.12 -16.48
N VAL A 336 -13.08 -18.80 -15.51
CA VAL A 336 -12.95 -19.54 -14.26
C VAL A 336 -14.17 -19.27 -13.39
N TRP A 337 -14.56 -17.99 -13.26
CA TRP A 337 -15.74 -17.60 -12.52
C TRP A 337 -17.02 -18.28 -13.04
N ASN A 338 -17.21 -18.27 -14.36
CA ASN A 338 -18.33 -18.97 -15.01
C ASN A 338 -18.31 -20.48 -14.74
N SER A 339 -17.12 -21.10 -14.66
CA SER A 339 -16.96 -22.52 -14.34
C SER A 339 -17.26 -22.84 -12.87
N ILE A 340 -16.93 -21.93 -11.96
CA ILE A 340 -17.27 -22.02 -10.53
C ILE A 340 -18.79 -21.96 -10.34
N ARG A 341 -19.45 -20.93 -10.91
CA ARG A 341 -20.92 -20.79 -10.88
C ARG A 341 -21.64 -21.95 -11.58
N GLY A 342 -21.04 -22.50 -12.62
CA GLY A 342 -21.53 -23.69 -13.33
C GLY A 342 -21.34 -25.01 -12.57
N GLY A 343 -20.61 -25.01 -11.45
CA GLY A 343 -20.29 -26.20 -10.66
C GLY A 343 -19.36 -27.19 -11.38
N THR A 344 -18.66 -26.75 -12.43
CA THR A 344 -17.73 -27.58 -13.20
C THR A 344 -16.28 -27.43 -12.75
N TYR A 345 -15.97 -26.37 -12.00
CA TYR A 345 -14.66 -26.18 -11.35
C TYR A 345 -14.60 -27.01 -10.07
N ASP A 346 -13.52 -27.77 -9.88
CA ASP A 346 -13.33 -28.65 -8.72
C ASP A 346 -12.87 -27.83 -7.50
N LEU A 347 -13.83 -27.48 -6.63
CA LEU A 347 -13.56 -26.76 -5.38
C LEU A 347 -13.63 -27.71 -4.18
N SER A 348 -12.57 -27.70 -3.38
CA SER A 348 -12.56 -28.33 -2.06
C SER A 348 -12.77 -27.28 -0.98
N TRP A 349 -13.82 -27.45 -0.18
CA TRP A 349 -14.19 -26.51 0.88
C TRP A 349 -13.71 -27.04 2.23
N ALA A 350 -13.01 -26.19 2.98
CA ALA A 350 -12.62 -26.42 4.36
C ALA A 350 -13.49 -25.55 5.28
N SER A 351 -14.20 -26.17 6.22
CA SER A 351 -15.04 -25.44 7.19
C SER A 351 -14.24 -25.07 8.43
N LEU A 352 -14.36 -23.81 8.82
CA LEU A 352 -13.66 -23.19 9.94
C LEU A 352 -14.68 -22.54 10.87
N ARG A 353 -14.42 -22.64 12.18
CA ARG A 353 -15.24 -21.99 13.21
C ARG A 353 -14.36 -21.08 14.05
N GLN A 354 -14.75 -19.82 14.20
CA GLN A 354 -14.04 -18.80 14.96
C GLN A 354 -14.99 -18.10 15.94
N VAL A 355 -14.47 -17.76 17.12
CA VAL A 355 -15.17 -16.93 18.11
C VAL A 355 -14.43 -15.61 18.22
N LEU A 356 -15.06 -14.54 17.77
CA LEU A 356 -14.44 -13.24 17.54
C LEU A 356 -15.08 -12.15 18.42
N PRO A 357 -14.32 -11.20 18.98
CA PRO A 357 -14.90 -10.08 19.72
C PRO A 357 -15.58 -9.08 18.79
N LEU A 358 -16.74 -8.54 19.19
CA LEU A 358 -17.46 -7.51 18.43
C LEU A 358 -17.18 -6.10 18.96
N PHE A 359 -16.91 -5.16 18.05
CA PHE A 359 -16.58 -3.77 18.34
C PHE A 359 -17.66 -2.80 17.84
N ALA A 360 -18.19 -1.96 18.73
CA ALA A 360 -19.28 -1.02 18.43
C ALA A 360 -18.82 0.39 17.99
N LYS A 361 -17.56 0.57 17.56
CA LYS A 361 -16.98 1.91 17.34
C LYS A 361 -17.07 2.43 15.90
N ALA A 362 -17.49 1.62 14.94
CA ALA A 362 -17.45 1.98 13.53
C ALA A 362 -18.20 3.29 13.21
N GLY A 363 -19.45 3.44 13.67
CA GLY A 363 -20.25 4.65 13.45
C GLY A 363 -19.62 5.93 14.03
N SER A 364 -18.90 5.82 15.16
CA SER A 364 -18.19 6.95 15.76
C SER A 364 -16.95 7.40 14.97
N VAL A 365 -16.27 6.46 14.31
CA VAL A 365 -15.10 6.75 13.46
C VAL A 365 -15.55 7.52 12.22
N LEU A 366 -16.64 7.07 11.59
CA LEU A 366 -17.23 7.71 10.41
C LEU A 366 -17.81 9.08 10.74
N SER A 367 -18.49 9.22 11.88
CA SER A 367 -18.95 10.52 12.39
C SER A 367 -17.80 11.52 12.53
N ARG A 368 -16.63 11.09 13.04
CA ARG A 368 -15.44 11.96 13.11
C ARG A 368 -14.91 12.34 11.73
N GLN A 369 -14.90 11.42 10.77
CA GLN A 369 -14.49 11.72 9.39
C GLN A 369 -15.44 12.75 8.77
N VAL A 370 -16.75 12.58 8.91
CA VAL A 370 -17.77 13.55 8.45
C VAL A 370 -17.54 14.93 9.07
N ASN A 371 -17.27 14.99 10.37
CA ASN A 371 -16.93 16.23 11.06
C ASN A 371 -15.61 16.84 10.55
N SER A 372 -14.62 16.02 10.19
CA SER A 372 -13.34 16.51 9.66
C SER A 372 -13.48 17.16 8.28
N TYR A 373 -14.41 16.67 7.44
CA TYR A 373 -14.72 17.30 6.15
C TYR A 373 -15.33 18.69 6.28
N GLN A 374 -16.04 18.97 7.38
CA GLN A 374 -16.59 20.31 7.66
C GLN A 374 -15.54 21.35 8.05
N LEU A 375 -14.38 20.91 8.55
CA LEU A 375 -13.35 21.78 9.12
C LEU A 375 -12.30 22.26 8.12
N ASN A 376 -12.28 21.71 6.89
CA ASN A 376 -11.37 22.16 5.85
C ASN A 376 -11.90 23.45 5.20
N GLU A 377 -11.22 24.58 5.41
CA GLU A 377 -11.59 25.93 4.91
C GLU A 377 -11.79 26.00 3.37
N THR A 378 -11.32 25.01 2.63
CA THR A 378 -11.42 24.91 1.17
C THR A 378 -12.65 24.14 0.68
N ASN A 379 -13.31 23.36 1.54
CA ASN A 379 -14.44 22.53 1.13
C ASN A 379 -15.76 23.24 1.46
N GLU A 380 -16.55 23.55 0.43
CA GLU A 380 -17.97 23.88 0.61
C GLU A 380 -18.70 22.61 1.07
N ALA A 381 -18.61 22.30 2.37
CA ALA A 381 -19.22 21.10 2.93
C ALA A 381 -20.73 21.09 2.61
N PRO A 382 -21.29 20.00 2.05
CA PRO A 382 -22.70 19.91 1.73
C PRO A 382 -23.60 20.24 2.93
N LEU A 383 -24.75 20.87 2.68
CA LEU A 383 -25.77 21.11 3.71
C LEU A 383 -26.23 19.77 4.32
N GLY A 384 -26.24 19.67 5.66
CA GLY A 384 -26.75 18.50 6.40
C GLY A 384 -25.68 17.53 6.94
N MET A 385 -24.39 17.80 6.73
CA MET A 385 -23.30 16.93 7.22
C MET A 385 -23.27 16.80 8.75
N GLU A 386 -23.69 17.83 9.51
CA GLU A 386 -23.73 17.78 10.98
C GLU A 386 -24.82 16.81 11.46
N GLU A 387 -25.97 16.82 10.79
CA GLU A 387 -27.08 15.92 11.08
C GLU A 387 -26.72 14.47 10.69
N LEU A 388 -26.02 14.28 9.57
CA LEU A 388 -25.46 12.99 9.16
C LEU A 388 -24.44 12.45 10.19
N ALA A 389 -23.51 13.29 10.68
CA ALA A 389 -22.55 12.88 11.69
C ALA A 389 -23.22 12.41 12.99
N ILE A 390 -24.30 13.08 13.40
CA ILE A 390 -25.11 12.69 14.56
C ILE A 390 -25.83 11.36 14.30
N GLN A 391 -26.41 11.18 13.11
CA GLN A 391 -27.09 9.94 12.73
C GLN A 391 -26.11 8.75 12.71
N LEU A 392 -24.92 8.91 12.13
CA LEU A 392 -23.88 7.88 12.10
C LEU A 392 -23.38 7.49 13.49
N GLN A 393 -23.31 8.45 14.43
CA GLN A 393 -22.93 8.15 15.82
C GLN A 393 -24.01 7.32 16.55
N GLY A 394 -25.28 7.48 16.18
CA GLY A 394 -26.40 6.73 16.75
C GLY A 394 -26.73 5.41 16.04
N TYR A 395 -26.05 5.11 14.94
CA TYR A 395 -26.31 3.93 14.13
C TYR A 395 -25.81 2.67 14.85
N ASP A 396 -26.63 1.61 14.87
CA ASP A 396 -26.26 0.34 15.50
C ASP A 396 -25.31 -0.45 14.58
N VAL A 397 -24.01 -0.23 14.76
CA VAL A 397 -22.96 -0.85 13.95
C VAL A 397 -21.99 -1.62 14.84
N LEU A 398 -21.87 -2.92 14.59
CA LEU A 398 -20.85 -3.79 15.14
C LEU A 398 -19.86 -4.19 14.05
N SER A 399 -18.60 -4.36 14.43
CA SER A 399 -17.53 -4.78 13.52
C SER A 399 -16.68 -5.89 14.15
N THR A 400 -16.18 -6.78 13.32
CA THR A 400 -15.16 -7.78 13.67
C THR A 400 -14.32 -8.10 12.43
N VAL A 401 -13.24 -8.86 12.59
CA VAL A 401 -12.38 -9.31 11.49
C VAL A 401 -12.32 -10.83 11.51
N LEU A 402 -12.58 -11.48 10.37
CA LEU A 402 -12.38 -12.90 10.16
C LEU A 402 -10.89 -13.17 10.02
N ASP A 403 -10.30 -13.98 10.88
CA ASP A 403 -8.87 -14.28 10.84
C ASP A 403 -8.61 -15.35 9.76
N VAL A 404 -8.57 -14.91 8.50
CA VAL A 404 -8.41 -15.78 7.34
C VAL A 404 -6.97 -16.26 7.27
N LYS A 405 -6.00 -15.41 7.64
CA LYS A 405 -4.59 -15.76 7.69
C LYS A 405 -4.29 -16.94 8.62
N ASP A 406 -4.67 -16.86 9.90
CA ASP A 406 -4.44 -17.94 10.86
C ASP A 406 -5.17 -19.21 10.42
N ALA A 407 -6.35 -19.05 9.81
CA ALA A 407 -7.10 -20.17 9.27
C ALA A 407 -6.37 -20.89 8.13
N ILE A 408 -5.78 -20.15 7.18
CA ILE A 408 -4.98 -20.71 6.08
C ILE A 408 -3.77 -21.47 6.65
N GLU A 409 -3.08 -20.91 7.65
CA GLU A 409 -1.96 -21.56 8.33
C GLU A 409 -2.40 -22.84 9.05
N SER A 410 -3.54 -22.81 9.75
CA SER A 410 -4.07 -23.97 10.48
C SER A 410 -4.48 -25.14 9.58
N LEU A 411 -4.88 -24.84 8.34
CA LEU A 411 -5.25 -25.83 7.32
C LEU A 411 -4.02 -26.45 6.64
N GLY A 412 -2.81 -25.94 6.91
CA GLY A 412 -1.56 -26.47 6.36
C GLY A 412 -1.31 -26.08 4.91
N PHE A 413 -1.78 -24.90 4.48
CA PHE A 413 -1.41 -24.37 3.17
C PHE A 413 0.03 -23.81 3.20
N ASP A 414 0.93 -24.52 2.54
CA ASP A 414 2.38 -24.26 2.54
C ASP A 414 2.83 -23.19 1.52
N ASP A 415 1.96 -22.78 0.60
CA ASP A 415 2.29 -21.81 -0.45
C ASP A 415 2.45 -20.40 0.10
N LEU A 416 3.46 -19.67 -0.38
CA LEU A 416 3.71 -18.27 0.04
C LEU A 416 2.56 -17.34 -0.38
N MET A 417 2.02 -17.56 -1.57
CA MET A 417 0.89 -16.81 -2.10
C MET A 417 -0.37 -17.65 -1.96
N HIS A 418 -1.43 -17.04 -1.43
CA HIS A 418 -2.73 -17.67 -1.28
C HIS A 418 -3.80 -16.86 -2.03
N CYS A 419 -4.74 -17.58 -2.65
CA CYS A 419 -5.92 -17.03 -3.31
C CYS A 419 -7.07 -18.03 -3.22
N GLY A 420 -8.31 -17.57 -3.27
CA GLY A 420 -9.43 -18.47 -3.00
C GLY A 420 -10.78 -17.79 -2.89
N LEU A 421 -11.74 -18.53 -2.34
CA LEU A 421 -13.08 -18.07 -2.03
C LEU A 421 -13.38 -18.29 -0.55
N VAL A 422 -14.09 -17.35 0.04
CA VAL A 422 -14.65 -17.42 1.38
C VAL A 422 -16.16 -17.32 1.28
N ARG A 423 -16.88 -18.20 1.97
CA ARG A 423 -18.33 -18.09 2.14
C ARG A 423 -18.73 -18.22 3.61
N LEU A 424 -19.59 -17.32 4.07
CA LEU A 424 -20.14 -17.38 5.41
C LEU A 424 -21.21 -18.47 5.46
N LYS A 425 -21.15 -19.38 6.44
CA LYS A 425 -22.14 -20.46 6.62
C LYS A 425 -23.06 -20.21 7.81
N ARG A 426 -22.59 -19.52 8.84
CA ARG A 426 -23.37 -19.18 10.04
C ARG A 426 -22.69 -18.09 10.83
N LEU A 427 -23.47 -17.17 11.40
CA LEU A 427 -22.99 -16.15 12.31
C LEU A 427 -23.93 -16.01 13.51
N LEU A 428 -23.41 -16.25 14.70
CA LEU A 428 -24.13 -16.05 15.96
C LEU A 428 -23.56 -14.86 16.71
N ILE A 429 -24.41 -13.89 17.02
CA ILE A 429 -24.06 -12.76 17.87
C ILE A 429 -24.48 -13.10 19.29
N VAL A 430 -23.51 -13.35 20.17
CA VAL A 430 -23.72 -13.83 21.54
C VAL A 430 -23.36 -12.75 22.55
N ASP A 431 -24.25 -12.51 23.51
CA ASP A 431 -23.98 -11.62 24.65
C ASP A 431 -23.34 -12.36 25.84
N ALA A 432 -22.82 -11.60 26.81
CA ALA A 432 -22.18 -12.18 28.00
C ALA A 432 -23.11 -13.02 28.90
N PHE A 433 -24.42 -13.02 28.64
CA PHE A 433 -25.41 -13.83 29.36
C PHE A 433 -25.85 -15.06 28.56
N GLY A 434 -25.28 -15.30 27.38
CA GLY A 434 -25.57 -16.43 26.52
C GLY A 434 -26.83 -16.27 25.67
N ASN A 435 -27.45 -15.08 25.63
CA ASN A 435 -28.46 -14.81 24.62
C ASN A 435 -27.77 -14.64 23.27
N HIS A 436 -28.39 -15.14 22.21
CA HIS A 436 -27.87 -15.01 20.87
C HIS A 436 -28.89 -14.44 19.90
N ILE A 437 -28.39 -13.92 18.78
CA ILE A 437 -29.11 -13.67 17.54
C ILE A 437 -28.35 -14.46 16.47
N GLU A 438 -29.07 -15.23 15.66
CA GLU A 438 -28.48 -15.95 14.53
C GLU A 438 -28.73 -15.17 13.24
N PHE A 439 -27.67 -14.98 12.46
CA PHE A 439 -27.74 -14.63 11.05
C PHE A 439 -27.46 -15.91 10.26
N ASP A 440 -28.45 -16.33 9.47
CA ASP A 440 -28.40 -17.50 8.60
C ASP A 440 -28.16 -17.08 7.14
N PRO A 441 -26.92 -17.24 6.62
CA PRO A 441 -26.58 -16.88 5.24
C PRO A 441 -27.37 -17.63 4.17
N GLU A 442 -28.02 -18.75 4.50
CA GLU A 442 -28.88 -19.48 3.55
C GLU A 442 -30.24 -18.78 3.35
N GLN A 443 -30.65 -17.94 4.30
CA GLN A 443 -31.91 -17.18 4.26
C GLN A 443 -31.71 -15.73 3.85
N ASN A 444 -30.61 -15.10 4.28
CA ASN A 444 -30.24 -13.74 3.91
C ASN A 444 -28.74 -13.71 3.55
N LEU A 445 -28.41 -13.45 2.29
CA LEU A 445 -27.01 -13.42 1.86
C LEU A 445 -26.28 -12.21 2.48
N PRO A 446 -25.04 -12.37 2.97
CA PRO A 446 -24.24 -11.24 3.41
C PRO A 446 -23.90 -10.36 2.20
N GLN A 447 -23.86 -9.05 2.35
CA GLN A 447 -23.44 -8.16 1.26
C GLN A 447 -21.91 -8.20 1.13
N VAL A 448 -21.39 -8.33 -0.08
CA VAL A 448 -19.94 -8.37 -0.33
C VAL A 448 -19.51 -7.05 -0.95
N ALA A 449 -18.43 -6.48 -0.42
CA ALA A 449 -17.85 -5.25 -0.92
C ALA A 449 -17.19 -5.45 -2.28
N MET A 450 -17.15 -4.39 -3.06
CA MET A 450 -16.62 -4.39 -4.43
C MET A 450 -15.19 -4.94 -4.57
N SER A 451 -14.33 -4.74 -3.57
CA SER A 451 -12.96 -5.26 -3.59
C SER A 451 -12.87 -6.79 -3.45
N LEU A 452 -13.95 -7.42 -2.98
CA LEU A 452 -14.04 -8.86 -2.73
C LEU A 452 -15.00 -9.57 -3.70
N GLU A 453 -15.68 -8.87 -4.60
CA GLU A 453 -16.64 -9.49 -5.55
C GLU A 453 -16.08 -9.60 -6.98
N SER A 454 -16.67 -10.47 -7.81
CA SER A 454 -16.37 -10.58 -9.25
C SER A 454 -17.58 -10.35 -10.17
N SER A 455 -18.83 -10.52 -9.70
CA SER A 455 -20.01 -10.37 -10.57
C SER A 455 -21.31 -9.97 -9.84
N ASP A 456 -21.29 -8.93 -8.99
CA ASP A 456 -22.42 -8.53 -8.11
C ASP A 456 -23.07 -9.76 -7.44
N ASP A 457 -22.20 -10.68 -7.01
CA ASP A 457 -22.56 -11.93 -6.36
C ASP A 457 -22.11 -11.86 -4.91
N SER A 458 -23.08 -11.92 -4.03
CA SER A 458 -22.91 -11.77 -2.60
C SER A 458 -22.76 -13.13 -1.87
N GLU A 459 -22.76 -14.25 -2.61
CA GLU A 459 -22.55 -15.59 -2.03
C GLU A 459 -21.08 -15.84 -1.62
N PHE A 460 -20.12 -15.24 -2.34
CA PHE A 460 -18.69 -15.49 -2.16
C PHE A 460 -17.89 -14.19 -2.03
N ALA A 461 -16.97 -14.15 -1.06
CA ALA A 461 -15.89 -13.19 -1.02
C ALA A 461 -14.62 -13.78 -1.64
N ILE A 462 -14.03 -13.08 -2.59
CA ILE A 462 -12.84 -13.50 -3.33
C ILE A 462 -11.60 -13.06 -2.59
N LEU A 463 -10.75 -14.03 -2.27
CA LEU A 463 -9.39 -13.79 -1.82
C LEU A 463 -8.49 -13.70 -3.06
N ARG A 464 -8.17 -12.49 -3.48
CA ARG A 464 -7.18 -12.24 -4.53
C ARG A 464 -5.80 -12.77 -4.11
N PRO A 465 -4.90 -13.11 -5.05
CA PRO A 465 -3.52 -13.47 -4.77
C PRO A 465 -2.85 -12.51 -3.78
N ARG A 466 -2.44 -13.03 -2.62
CA ARG A 466 -1.73 -12.26 -1.59
C ARG A 466 -0.68 -13.12 -0.91
N SER A 467 0.41 -12.48 -0.46
CA SER A 467 1.40 -13.15 0.37
C SER A 467 0.89 -13.31 1.80
N ILE A 468 1.08 -14.50 2.38
CA ILE A 468 0.86 -14.72 3.81
C ILE A 468 2.00 -14.15 4.64
N GLU A 469 3.23 -14.21 4.13
CA GLU A 469 4.39 -13.64 4.80
C GLU A 469 4.51 -12.14 4.48
N PRO A 470 4.91 -11.30 5.44
CA PRO A 470 5.19 -9.89 5.18
C PRO A 470 6.25 -9.70 4.09
N MET A 471 5.93 -8.91 3.07
CA MET A 471 6.77 -8.67 1.89
C MET A 471 6.95 -7.18 1.61
N ARG A 472 7.97 -6.82 0.82
CA ARG A 472 8.13 -5.46 0.30
C ARG A 472 8.74 -5.47 -1.09
N VAL A 473 8.36 -4.47 -1.89
CA VAL A 473 8.98 -4.15 -3.18
C VAL A 473 9.89 -2.94 -3.02
N LEU A 474 11.11 -3.04 -3.53
CA LEU A 474 12.12 -2.00 -3.49
C LEU A 474 12.49 -1.63 -4.91
N LEU A 475 12.05 -0.46 -5.36
CA LEU A 475 12.69 0.29 -6.43
C LEU A 475 13.56 1.37 -5.78
N ASN A 476 14.87 1.32 -6.02
CA ASN A 476 15.85 2.27 -5.52
C ASN A 476 16.58 2.94 -6.68
N LEU A 477 16.65 4.26 -6.70
CA LEU A 477 17.53 4.96 -7.62
C LEU A 477 18.99 4.73 -7.21
N VAL A 478 19.84 4.45 -8.19
CA VAL A 478 21.26 4.11 -7.99
C VAL A 478 22.14 5.01 -8.86
N ASP A 479 23.44 5.08 -8.57
CA ASP A 479 24.39 5.93 -9.29
C ASP A 479 24.30 5.74 -10.81
N GLY A 480 24.04 6.85 -11.51
CA GLY A 480 23.83 6.92 -12.95
C GLY A 480 25.07 6.54 -13.77
N ALA A 481 26.26 6.56 -13.19
CA ALA A 481 27.54 6.27 -13.84
C ALA A 481 28.22 4.99 -13.34
N ASP A 482 27.71 4.35 -12.29
CA ASP A 482 28.30 3.15 -11.71
C ASP A 482 28.02 1.91 -12.58
N GLU A 483 29.09 1.27 -13.04
CA GLU A 483 29.06 0.09 -13.91
C GLU A 483 29.10 -1.24 -13.15
N THR A 484 29.20 -1.19 -11.81
CA THR A 484 29.31 -2.40 -10.99
C THR A 484 27.98 -3.14 -10.86
N ALA A 485 28.04 -4.41 -10.46
CA ALA A 485 26.85 -5.22 -10.24
C ALA A 485 26.03 -4.82 -8.99
N GLN A 486 26.58 -3.93 -8.14
CA GLN A 486 25.95 -3.42 -6.93
C GLN A 486 26.20 -1.91 -6.83
N PRO A 487 25.52 -1.12 -7.68
CA PRO A 487 25.77 0.30 -7.75
C PRO A 487 25.40 1.00 -6.43
N GLY A 488 26.11 2.08 -6.12
CA GLY A 488 25.80 2.92 -4.96
C GLY A 488 24.40 3.52 -5.05
N ARG A 489 23.71 3.68 -3.90
CA ARG A 489 22.40 4.32 -3.88
C ARG A 489 22.51 5.81 -4.23
N ALA A 490 21.60 6.31 -5.05
CA ALA A 490 21.52 7.74 -5.37
C ALA A 490 21.01 8.54 -4.16
N GLY A 491 21.50 9.77 -4.03
CA GLY A 491 21.18 10.69 -2.95
C GLY A 491 21.51 12.12 -3.36
N TYR A 492 21.72 13.04 -2.41
CA TYR A 492 21.97 14.44 -2.75
C TYR A 492 23.25 14.68 -3.58
N ASP A 493 24.32 13.92 -3.30
CA ASP A 493 25.63 14.10 -3.94
C ASP A 493 25.86 13.13 -5.12
N VAL A 494 25.01 12.12 -5.27
CA VAL A 494 25.14 11.07 -6.29
C VAL A 494 23.88 11.08 -7.14
N SER A 495 24.01 11.49 -8.40
CA SER A 495 22.91 11.56 -9.35
C SER A 495 22.59 10.17 -9.93
N PRO A 496 21.32 9.79 -10.04
CA PRO A 496 20.93 8.58 -10.75
C PRO A 496 20.81 8.77 -12.27
N VAL A 497 20.97 10.00 -12.75
CA VAL A 497 20.81 10.35 -14.16
C VAL A 497 22.08 10.00 -14.94
N SER A 498 21.94 9.19 -15.98
CA SER A 498 23.02 8.85 -16.92
C SER A 498 23.15 9.86 -18.06
N ALA A 499 22.02 10.40 -18.54
CA ALA A 499 21.95 11.40 -19.61
C ALA A 499 20.56 12.05 -19.65
N PHE A 500 20.44 13.19 -20.34
CA PHE A 500 19.15 13.74 -20.75
C PHE A 500 18.98 13.60 -22.26
N LEU A 501 17.74 13.36 -22.69
CA LEU A 501 17.34 13.23 -24.09
C LEU A 501 16.32 14.32 -24.42
N LEU A 502 16.36 14.83 -25.65
CA LEU A 502 15.37 15.76 -26.15
C LEU A 502 14.93 15.33 -27.57
N PRO A 503 13.68 14.88 -27.74
CA PRO A 503 13.16 14.47 -29.05
C PRO A 503 12.97 15.66 -30.01
N ASP A 504 13.88 15.85 -30.96
CA ASP A 504 13.76 16.91 -31.98
C ASP A 504 12.92 16.43 -33.18
N HIS A 505 11.64 16.83 -33.20
CA HIS A 505 10.71 16.56 -34.30
C HIS A 505 10.95 17.42 -35.56
N ILE A 506 11.73 18.49 -35.47
CA ILE A 506 12.11 19.32 -36.63
C ILE A 506 13.16 18.58 -37.45
N GLU A 507 14.17 18.01 -36.79
CA GLU A 507 15.22 17.25 -37.44
C GLU A 507 14.95 15.75 -37.58
N TRP A 508 13.94 15.20 -36.89
CA TRP A 508 13.81 13.75 -36.69
C TRP A 508 15.10 13.18 -36.08
N ALA A 509 15.49 13.79 -34.98
CA ALA A 509 16.70 13.50 -34.24
C ALA A 509 16.40 13.37 -32.75
N MET A 510 17.32 12.77 -32.02
CA MET A 510 17.36 12.79 -30.56
C MET A 510 18.59 13.58 -30.15
N GLU A 511 18.40 14.79 -29.62
CA GLU A 511 19.46 15.53 -28.97
C GLU A 511 19.77 14.86 -27.62
N VAL A 512 21.06 14.77 -27.28
CA VAL A 512 21.55 14.07 -26.10
C VAL A 512 22.47 15.01 -25.32
N PHE A 513 22.22 15.09 -24.01
CA PHE A 513 22.97 15.88 -23.05
C PHE A 513 23.56 14.96 -21.98
N SER A 514 24.69 15.35 -21.41
CA SER A 514 25.33 14.62 -20.30
C SER A 514 24.46 14.63 -19.03
N SER A 515 24.87 13.88 -18.01
CA SER A 515 24.25 13.91 -16.67
C SER A 515 24.22 15.30 -16.02
N GLU A 516 25.03 16.24 -16.49
CA GLU A 516 25.11 17.62 -16.01
C GLU A 516 24.26 18.59 -16.85
N GLY A 517 23.62 18.12 -17.93
CA GLY A 517 22.85 18.96 -18.86
C GLY A 517 23.69 19.59 -19.98
N VAL A 518 24.96 19.19 -20.14
CA VAL A 518 25.85 19.72 -21.20
C VAL A 518 25.58 19.00 -22.52
N ALA A 519 25.42 19.74 -23.61
CA ALA A 519 25.16 19.16 -24.94
C ALA A 519 26.31 18.23 -25.38
N ALA A 520 25.98 16.97 -25.68
CA ALA A 520 26.94 15.98 -26.16
C ALA A 520 26.86 15.81 -27.69
N GLY A 521 25.65 15.79 -28.23
CA GLY A 521 25.40 15.67 -29.67
C GLY A 521 23.98 15.22 -29.96
N GLN A 522 23.74 14.81 -31.20
CA GLN A 522 22.44 14.31 -31.63
C GLN A 522 22.57 13.02 -32.43
N LEU A 523 21.62 12.11 -32.20
CA LEU A 523 21.43 10.91 -33.00
C LEU A 523 20.34 11.17 -34.03
N ARG A 524 20.64 11.05 -35.32
CA ARG A 524 19.66 11.35 -36.39
C ARG A 524 19.72 10.37 -37.54
N VAL A 525 18.67 10.36 -38.36
CA VAL A 525 18.65 9.59 -39.61
C VAL A 525 19.61 10.20 -40.64
N ALA A 526 20.41 9.36 -41.29
CA ALA A 526 21.43 9.76 -42.25
C ALA A 526 20.84 10.50 -43.46
N GLN A 527 19.73 9.98 -43.98
CA GLN A 527 18.98 10.53 -45.11
C GLN A 527 17.49 10.54 -44.77
N ARG A 528 16.92 11.74 -44.59
CA ARG A 528 15.49 11.91 -44.34
C ARG A 528 14.70 11.78 -45.63
N ASP A 529 13.52 11.17 -45.54
CA ASP A 529 12.56 11.11 -46.64
C ASP A 529 11.22 11.70 -46.20
N ILE A 530 10.92 12.90 -46.71
CA ILE A 530 9.71 13.64 -46.36
C ILE A 530 8.43 12.95 -46.86
N ARG A 531 8.55 12.03 -47.83
CA ARG A 531 7.40 11.27 -48.37
C ARG A 531 6.80 10.31 -47.36
N LEU A 532 7.54 9.97 -46.29
CA LEU A 532 7.11 9.03 -45.26
C LEU A 532 6.12 9.65 -44.26
N GLY A 533 5.94 10.97 -44.25
CA GLY A 533 4.77 11.68 -43.71
C GLY A 533 4.41 11.49 -42.22
N GLY A 534 5.14 10.67 -41.48
CA GLY A 534 4.82 10.29 -40.09
C GLY A 534 5.80 9.30 -39.45
N PHE A 535 6.80 8.80 -40.19
CA PHE A 535 7.91 8.03 -39.63
C PHE A 535 9.19 8.24 -40.46
N GLN A 536 10.34 7.78 -39.95
CA GLN A 536 11.60 7.75 -40.68
C GLN A 536 12.26 6.36 -40.59
N THR A 537 13.19 6.09 -41.50
CA THR A 537 13.86 4.79 -41.59
C THR A 537 15.24 4.91 -42.24
N GLY A 538 16.11 3.94 -41.95
CA GLY A 538 17.47 3.87 -42.46
C GLY A 538 18.54 4.06 -41.38
N ARG A 539 19.79 4.21 -41.82
CA ARG A 539 20.96 4.30 -40.94
C ARG A 539 20.93 5.55 -40.08
N LEU A 540 21.33 5.40 -38.82
CA LEU A 540 21.56 6.50 -37.90
C LEU A 540 23.01 6.99 -37.94
N LEU A 541 23.17 8.28 -37.75
CA LEU A 541 24.46 8.96 -37.59
C LEU A 541 24.47 9.73 -36.28
N TRP A 542 25.62 9.70 -35.62
CA TRP A 542 25.93 10.57 -34.50
C TRP A 542 26.59 11.85 -35.03
N ASP A 543 25.98 12.99 -34.74
CA ASP A 543 26.56 14.31 -34.97
C ASP A 543 26.91 14.93 -33.61
N PRO A 544 28.19 15.27 -33.33
CA PRO A 544 28.58 15.93 -32.08
C PRO A 544 27.91 17.30 -31.92
N ALA A 545 27.76 17.73 -30.67
CA ALA A 545 27.20 19.05 -30.38
C ALA A 545 28.05 20.16 -31.05
N PRO A 546 27.41 21.18 -31.63
CA PRO A 546 28.13 22.32 -32.18
C PRO A 546 29.03 22.95 -31.11
N GLY A 547 30.31 23.17 -31.43
CA GLY A 547 31.32 23.63 -30.47
C GLY A 547 32.27 22.53 -29.98
N VAL A 548 31.92 21.25 -30.16
CA VAL A 548 32.76 20.10 -29.78
C VAL A 548 33.56 19.62 -31.00
N GLU A 549 34.88 19.47 -30.86
CA GLU A 549 35.71 18.86 -31.90
C GLU A 549 35.76 17.34 -31.73
N THR A 550 35.28 16.60 -32.71
CA THR A 550 35.47 15.14 -32.79
C THR A 550 35.91 14.72 -34.19
N GLU A 551 36.46 13.51 -34.28
CA GLU A 551 36.73 12.90 -35.58
C GLU A 551 35.42 12.62 -36.35
N LEU A 552 35.50 12.68 -37.68
CA LEU A 552 34.34 12.44 -38.54
C LEU A 552 33.88 10.99 -38.40
N GLY A 553 32.64 10.78 -37.97
CA GLY A 553 32.08 9.44 -37.75
C GLY A 553 32.50 8.81 -36.42
N ALA A 554 32.96 9.61 -35.45
CA ALA A 554 33.16 9.17 -34.08
C ALA A 554 31.87 8.59 -33.48
N SER A 555 32.02 7.56 -32.64
CA SER A 555 30.92 7.03 -31.83
C SER A 555 30.51 8.02 -30.74
N PRO A 556 29.26 7.94 -30.23
CA PRO A 556 28.85 8.71 -29.06
C PRO A 556 29.77 8.43 -27.87
N ASP A 557 30.27 9.49 -27.22
CA ASP A 557 31.01 9.39 -25.97
C ASP A 557 30.60 10.51 -25.01
N LEU A 558 29.73 10.15 -24.06
CA LEU A 558 29.23 11.02 -23.01
C LEU A 558 30.01 10.90 -21.69
N GLY A 559 31.03 10.03 -21.63
CA GLY A 559 31.67 9.67 -20.36
C GLY A 559 30.77 8.84 -19.42
N ASN A 560 29.63 8.33 -19.92
CA ASN A 560 28.71 7.47 -19.18
C ASN A 560 28.45 6.19 -19.98
N ALA A 561 28.86 5.03 -19.45
CA ALA A 561 28.76 3.76 -20.16
C ALA A 561 27.31 3.32 -20.46
N HIS A 562 26.36 3.65 -19.58
CA HIS A 562 24.96 3.28 -19.75
C HIS A 562 24.31 4.07 -20.89
N ALA A 563 24.52 5.39 -20.91
CA ALA A 563 24.06 6.24 -22.01
C ALA A 563 24.75 5.88 -23.34
N ASN A 564 26.07 5.69 -23.32
CA ASN A 564 26.84 5.28 -24.49
C ASN A 564 26.39 3.91 -25.02
N GLY A 565 26.08 2.96 -24.13
CA GLY A 565 25.58 1.62 -24.48
C GLY A 565 24.25 1.69 -25.22
N MET A 566 23.28 2.45 -24.68
CA MET A 566 21.99 2.67 -25.31
C MET A 566 22.12 3.28 -26.72
N LEU A 567 22.88 4.37 -26.86
CA LEU A 567 23.05 5.05 -28.15
C LEU A 567 23.78 4.18 -29.18
N SER A 568 24.79 3.42 -28.74
CA SER A 568 25.54 2.51 -29.60
C SER A 568 24.65 1.38 -30.13
N GLU A 569 23.76 0.83 -29.29
CA GLU A 569 22.82 -0.19 -29.73
C GLU A 569 21.78 0.35 -30.72
N LEU A 570 21.27 1.57 -30.54
CA LEU A 570 20.40 2.21 -31.53
C LEU A 570 21.09 2.34 -32.91
N ILE A 571 22.37 2.74 -32.93
CA ILE A 571 23.16 2.79 -34.16
C ILE A 571 23.31 1.39 -34.77
N ASN A 572 23.59 0.36 -33.95
CA ASN A 572 23.72 -1.02 -34.42
C ASN A 572 22.41 -1.56 -35.04
N PHE A 573 21.26 -1.31 -34.42
CA PHE A 573 19.95 -1.66 -34.99
C PHE A 573 19.69 -0.97 -36.32
N SER A 574 20.07 0.31 -36.43
CA SER A 574 19.86 1.09 -37.65
C SER A 574 20.58 0.52 -38.89
N LEU A 575 21.68 -0.22 -38.70
CA LEU A 575 22.36 -0.91 -39.80
C LEU A 575 21.49 -2.04 -40.37
N GLN A 576 20.74 -2.73 -39.51
CA GLN A 576 19.78 -3.74 -39.95
C GLN A 576 18.56 -3.09 -40.60
N ASP A 577 18.11 -1.95 -40.07
CA ASP A 577 17.01 -1.17 -40.66
C ASP A 577 17.37 -0.68 -42.06
N GLU A 578 18.61 -0.24 -42.28
CA GLU A 578 19.10 0.15 -43.59
C GLU A 578 19.02 -1.01 -44.60
N VAL A 579 19.40 -2.23 -44.19
CA VAL A 579 19.28 -3.42 -45.05
C VAL A 579 17.81 -3.69 -45.39
N ARG A 580 16.92 -3.71 -44.38
CA ARG A 580 15.47 -3.92 -44.58
C ARG A 580 14.86 -2.85 -45.50
N LEU A 581 15.28 -1.59 -45.34
CA LEU A 581 14.85 -0.48 -46.19
C LEU A 581 15.29 -0.66 -47.64
N GLN A 582 16.54 -1.09 -47.89
CA GLN A 582 17.03 -1.32 -49.25
C GLN A 582 16.30 -2.49 -49.93
N GLU A 583 15.94 -3.53 -49.18
CA GLU A 583 15.11 -4.63 -49.67
C GLU A 583 13.69 -4.17 -49.99
N ALA A 584 13.06 -3.41 -49.10
CA ALA A 584 11.73 -2.84 -49.31
C ALA A 584 11.69 -1.89 -50.52
N LYS A 585 12.70 -1.04 -50.70
CA LYS A 585 12.84 -0.16 -51.87
C LYS A 585 12.93 -0.94 -53.19
N ARG A 586 13.47 -2.16 -53.18
CA ARG A 586 13.53 -3.03 -54.37
C ARG A 586 12.20 -3.72 -54.64
N ALA A 587 11.48 -4.14 -53.60
CA ALA A 587 10.19 -4.80 -53.71
C ALA A 587 9.05 -3.82 -54.03
N TYR A 588 9.09 -2.64 -53.42
CA TYR A 588 8.02 -1.64 -53.37
C TYR A 588 8.59 -0.22 -53.65
N PRO A 589 9.07 0.07 -54.88
CA PRO A 589 9.78 1.32 -55.17
C PRO A 589 8.90 2.58 -55.12
N GLU A 590 7.61 2.44 -55.42
CA GLU A 590 6.65 3.56 -55.53
C GLU A 590 5.63 3.60 -54.38
N THR A 591 5.78 2.75 -53.36
CA THR A 591 4.89 2.73 -52.18
C THR A 591 5.68 2.89 -50.88
N PRO A 592 6.10 4.13 -50.53
CA PRO A 592 6.88 4.40 -49.33
C PRO A 592 6.21 3.99 -48.01
N MET A 593 4.87 3.93 -47.97
CA MET A 593 4.11 3.47 -46.81
C MET A 593 4.30 1.98 -46.50
N ASP A 594 4.76 1.18 -47.47
CA ASP A 594 5.07 -0.24 -47.25
C ASP A 594 6.52 -0.45 -46.77
N TRP A 595 7.29 0.63 -46.58
CA TRP A 595 8.66 0.53 -46.09
C TRP A 595 8.69 0.35 -44.57
N PRO A 596 9.67 -0.41 -44.04
CA PRO A 596 9.78 -0.63 -42.61
C PRO A 596 10.19 0.66 -41.89
N GLU A 597 9.62 0.90 -40.72
CA GLU A 597 10.05 1.95 -39.82
C GLU A 597 11.44 1.65 -39.24
N GLY A 598 12.24 2.69 -38.98
CA GLY A 598 13.54 2.58 -38.33
C GLY A 598 13.48 2.76 -36.81
N VAL A 599 14.44 2.18 -36.11
CA VAL A 599 14.49 2.09 -34.65
C VAL A 599 14.31 3.43 -33.91
N LEU A 600 14.96 4.50 -34.37
CA LEU A 600 14.84 5.82 -33.75
C LEU A 600 13.43 6.41 -33.92
N SER A 601 12.84 6.23 -35.11
CA SER A 601 11.47 6.70 -35.39
C SER A 601 10.47 5.99 -34.49
N SER A 602 10.61 4.66 -34.36
CA SER A 602 9.74 3.88 -33.48
C SER A 602 9.91 4.29 -32.01
N LEU A 603 11.14 4.52 -31.54
CA LEU A 603 11.38 4.99 -30.16
C LEU A 603 10.76 6.38 -29.91
N MET A 604 10.99 7.34 -30.81
CA MET A 604 10.40 8.69 -30.69
C MET A 604 8.88 8.64 -30.70
N ARG A 605 8.26 7.89 -31.61
CA ARG A 605 6.80 7.76 -31.64
C ARG A 605 6.25 7.05 -30.42
N ALA A 606 6.99 6.08 -29.85
CA ALA A 606 6.59 5.44 -28.61
C ALA A 606 6.54 6.45 -27.46
N ILE A 607 7.61 7.25 -27.32
CA ILE A 607 7.72 8.35 -26.37
C ILE A 607 6.57 9.35 -26.54
N ASP A 608 6.32 9.81 -27.77
CA ASP A 608 5.28 10.80 -28.05
C ASP A 608 3.88 10.28 -27.73
N THR A 609 3.63 9.01 -28.07
CA THR A 609 2.35 8.36 -27.81
C THR A 609 2.10 8.23 -26.31
N THR A 610 3.12 7.85 -25.53
CA THR A 610 3.00 7.81 -24.07
C THR A 610 2.79 9.20 -23.48
N LEU A 611 3.61 10.19 -23.85
CA LEU A 611 3.50 11.56 -23.32
C LEU A 611 2.18 12.23 -23.66
N TRP A 612 1.61 11.94 -24.82
CA TRP A 612 0.29 12.44 -25.21
C TRP A 612 -0.83 11.90 -24.31
N ASN A 613 -0.68 10.66 -23.84
CA ASN A 613 -1.66 10.03 -22.95
C ASN A 613 -1.45 10.43 -21.49
N THR A 614 -0.21 10.39 -20.98
CA THR A 614 0.05 10.61 -19.55
C THR A 614 0.00 12.09 -19.17
N ASP A 615 0.56 13.00 -19.96
CA ASP A 615 0.52 14.43 -19.65
C ASP A 615 0.57 15.26 -20.93
N PRO A 616 -0.55 15.45 -21.66
CA PRO A 616 -0.54 16.14 -22.95
C PRO A 616 -0.13 17.62 -22.85
N LEU A 617 -0.33 18.26 -21.70
CA LEU A 617 -0.11 19.71 -21.53
C LEU A 617 1.23 20.06 -20.85
N GLY A 618 1.79 19.16 -20.05
CA GLY A 618 3.03 19.40 -19.34
C GLY A 618 2.77 20.13 -18.03
N LYS A 619 3.41 19.68 -16.95
CA LYS A 619 3.27 20.29 -15.62
C LYS A 619 3.89 21.68 -15.47
N SER A 620 4.78 22.11 -16.38
CA SER A 620 5.46 23.41 -16.28
C SER A 620 5.53 24.18 -17.61
N PRO A 621 4.92 25.36 -17.70
CA PRO A 621 5.10 26.27 -18.84
C PRO A 621 6.49 26.95 -18.85
N GLU A 622 7.35 26.69 -17.86
CA GLU A 622 8.69 27.29 -17.74
C GLU A 622 9.79 26.52 -18.49
N ASP A 623 9.52 25.30 -18.97
CA ASP A 623 10.50 24.46 -19.66
C ASP A 623 10.67 24.87 -21.13
N LEU A 624 11.64 25.73 -21.39
CA LEU A 624 11.93 26.34 -22.71
C LEU A 624 11.94 25.39 -23.93
N PRO A 625 12.46 24.14 -23.86
CA PRO A 625 12.50 23.23 -25.01
C PRO A 625 11.11 22.74 -25.46
N THR A 626 10.16 22.67 -24.53
CA THR A 626 8.79 22.16 -24.77
C THR A 626 8.01 22.95 -25.82
N LEU A 627 8.44 24.19 -26.09
CA LEU A 627 7.80 25.08 -27.04
C LEU A 627 8.14 24.75 -28.51
N PHE A 628 9.24 24.02 -28.78
CA PHE A 628 9.72 23.77 -30.15
C PHE A 628 10.08 22.32 -30.47
N SER A 629 10.60 21.55 -29.52
CA SER A 629 11.36 20.31 -29.81
C SER A 629 11.15 19.23 -28.75
N GLY A 630 9.89 19.03 -28.35
CA GLY A 630 9.54 17.99 -27.39
C GLY A 630 9.98 18.33 -25.96
N ARG A 631 9.84 17.36 -25.05
CA ARG A 631 10.15 17.53 -23.63
C ARG A 631 11.49 16.89 -23.27
N PRO A 632 12.28 17.50 -22.38
CA PRO A 632 13.51 16.86 -21.89
C PRO A 632 13.16 15.62 -21.08
N LEU A 633 13.80 14.50 -21.39
CA LEU A 633 13.63 13.20 -20.75
C LEU A 633 14.92 12.83 -20.02
N ALA A 634 14.80 12.11 -18.91
CA ALA A 634 15.95 11.62 -18.16
C ALA A 634 16.15 10.12 -18.42
N VAL A 635 17.40 9.73 -18.65
CA VAL A 635 17.86 8.34 -18.60
C VAL A 635 18.37 8.08 -17.20
N VAL A 636 17.71 7.21 -16.45
CA VAL A 636 17.90 7.07 -15.00
C VAL A 636 18.22 5.62 -14.64
N ARG A 637 19.16 5.41 -13.71
CA ARG A 637 19.52 4.10 -13.18
C ARG A 637 18.73 3.76 -11.93
N ALA A 638 18.22 2.53 -11.87
CA ALA A 638 17.51 2.01 -10.71
C ALA A 638 17.81 0.52 -10.47
N GLU A 639 17.59 0.06 -9.24
CA GLU A 639 17.61 -1.34 -8.83
C GLU A 639 16.24 -1.75 -8.32
N LEU A 640 15.70 -2.86 -8.85
CA LEU A 640 14.43 -3.46 -8.46
C LEU A 640 14.67 -4.78 -7.73
N SER A 641 14.03 -4.96 -6.58
CA SER A 641 14.03 -6.22 -5.83
C SER A 641 12.76 -6.42 -5.01
N VAL A 642 12.39 -7.68 -4.77
CA VAL A 642 11.31 -8.06 -3.87
C VAL A 642 11.88 -8.88 -2.71
N GLU A 643 11.51 -8.54 -1.49
CA GLU A 643 12.03 -9.14 -0.27
C GLU A 643 10.91 -9.59 0.66
N VAL A 644 11.09 -10.74 1.31
CA VAL A 644 10.27 -11.21 2.43
C VAL A 644 10.94 -10.79 3.73
N ASN A 645 10.16 -10.54 4.78
CA ASN A 645 10.69 -10.18 6.08
C ASN A 645 11.64 -11.27 6.61
N PRO A 646 12.94 -10.96 6.80
CA PRO A 646 13.93 -11.97 7.16
C PRO A 646 13.82 -12.45 8.62
N ASN A 647 13.06 -11.74 9.47
CA ASN A 647 12.96 -12.06 10.90
C ASN A 647 12.00 -13.21 11.20
N ASP A 648 11.12 -13.55 10.26
CA ASP A 648 10.09 -14.58 10.45
C ASP A 648 9.73 -15.30 9.14
N PRO A 649 10.65 -16.04 8.48
CA PRO A 649 10.29 -16.80 7.29
C PRO A 649 9.56 -18.08 7.70
N GLY A 650 8.23 -18.03 7.79
CA GLY A 650 7.39 -19.21 8.01
C GLY A 650 7.34 -20.16 6.79
N ARG A 651 7.57 -19.63 5.58
CA ARG A 651 7.47 -20.37 4.30
C ARG A 651 8.71 -20.25 3.42
N SER A 652 8.90 -21.23 2.54
CA SER A 652 9.99 -21.24 1.55
C SER A 652 9.73 -20.20 0.45
N THR A 653 10.75 -19.39 0.17
CA THR A 653 10.74 -18.41 -0.93
C THR A 653 11.47 -18.93 -2.17
N GLU A 654 11.90 -20.20 -2.16
CA GLU A 654 12.75 -20.75 -3.20
C GLU A 654 11.97 -20.97 -4.50
N GLY A 655 12.30 -20.20 -5.54
CA GLY A 655 11.68 -20.35 -6.85
C GLY A 655 10.49 -19.44 -7.08
N THR A 656 10.01 -18.73 -6.05
CA THR A 656 8.91 -17.79 -6.19
C THR A 656 9.33 -16.58 -7.03
N VAL A 657 8.52 -16.32 -8.05
CA VAL A 657 8.63 -15.16 -8.93
C VAL A 657 7.43 -14.27 -8.67
N VAL A 658 7.69 -12.97 -8.56
CA VAL A 658 6.67 -11.93 -8.46
C VAL A 658 6.73 -11.11 -9.73
N GLU A 659 5.57 -10.94 -10.36
CA GLU A 659 5.40 -10.05 -11.50
C GLU A 659 5.32 -8.60 -11.01
N VAL A 660 6.15 -7.72 -11.57
CA VAL A 660 6.22 -6.30 -11.19
C VAL A 660 5.96 -5.46 -12.43
N LYS A 661 4.81 -4.78 -12.49
CA LYS A 661 4.48 -3.79 -13.51
C LYS A 661 5.18 -2.46 -13.18
N LEU A 662 5.91 -1.92 -14.16
CA LEU A 662 6.60 -0.63 -14.05
C LEU A 662 5.94 0.39 -14.96
N GLY A 663 5.48 1.49 -14.38
CA GLY A 663 4.75 2.54 -15.07
C GLY A 663 3.35 2.12 -15.50
N ASP A 664 2.51 3.11 -15.77
CA ASP A 664 1.17 2.90 -16.31
C ASP A 664 0.76 4.05 -17.24
N MET A 665 0.50 3.71 -18.51
CA MET A 665 0.10 4.70 -19.52
C MET A 665 -1.34 5.20 -19.32
N GLU A 666 -2.21 4.42 -18.67
CA GLU A 666 -3.60 4.83 -18.41
C GLU A 666 -3.70 5.83 -17.24
N ARG A 667 -2.58 6.06 -16.55
CA ARG A 667 -2.47 7.00 -15.44
C ARG A 667 -1.87 8.33 -15.89
N LEU A 668 -2.65 9.42 -15.77
CA LEU A 668 -2.29 10.80 -16.14
C LEU A 668 -1.12 11.43 -15.36
N VAL A 669 -0.39 10.65 -14.55
CA VAL A 669 0.68 11.19 -13.68
C VAL A 669 1.92 10.29 -13.68
N ASP A 670 1.92 9.17 -14.41
CA ASP A 670 3.10 8.33 -14.49
C ASP A 670 4.18 8.93 -15.42
N GLY A 671 5.40 9.03 -14.89
CA GLY A 671 6.54 9.60 -15.60
C GLY A 671 7.32 8.59 -16.45
N LEU A 672 7.08 7.29 -16.36
CA LEU A 672 7.85 6.28 -17.07
C LEU A 672 7.38 6.15 -18.52
N LEU A 673 8.33 6.20 -19.45
CA LEU A 673 8.09 5.98 -20.88
C LEU A 673 8.47 4.55 -21.30
N GLY A 674 9.48 4.01 -20.62
CA GLY A 674 9.91 2.63 -20.75
C GLY A 674 11.29 2.43 -20.13
N TYR A 675 11.82 1.22 -20.24
CA TYR A 675 13.03 0.81 -19.56
C TYR A 675 13.81 -0.29 -20.30
N TYR A 676 15.05 -0.48 -19.85
CA TYR A 676 15.93 -1.60 -20.19
C TYR A 676 16.24 -2.42 -18.94
N ILE A 677 16.43 -3.72 -19.10
CA ILE A 677 16.67 -4.67 -18.01
C ILE A 677 18.13 -5.16 -18.07
N ASP A 678 18.81 -5.20 -16.94
CA ASP A 678 20.14 -5.77 -16.73
C ASP A 678 21.22 -5.29 -17.71
N ASN A 679 21.18 -3.99 -18.04
CA ASN A 679 22.08 -3.34 -19.00
C ASN A 679 21.99 -3.91 -20.42
N ASP A 680 20.92 -4.64 -20.75
CA ASP A 680 20.62 -5.10 -22.10
C ASP A 680 19.84 -4.02 -22.85
N TYR A 681 20.57 -3.21 -23.62
CA TYR A 681 19.99 -2.15 -24.45
C TYR A 681 19.43 -2.65 -25.79
N THR A 682 19.34 -3.97 -26.00
CA THR A 682 18.83 -4.52 -27.28
C THR A 682 17.30 -4.51 -27.40
N ARG A 683 16.60 -4.28 -26.27
CA ARG A 683 15.13 -4.30 -26.19
C ARG A 683 14.65 -3.19 -25.27
N PHE A 684 13.78 -2.35 -25.78
CA PHE A 684 13.12 -1.32 -24.99
C PHE A 684 11.72 -1.80 -24.58
N TYR A 685 11.52 -1.93 -23.27
CA TYR A 685 10.24 -2.27 -22.67
C TYR A 685 9.46 -0.99 -22.45
N SER A 686 8.47 -0.74 -23.30
CA SER A 686 7.65 0.46 -23.28
C SER A 686 6.39 0.24 -22.44
N VAL A 687 5.90 1.30 -21.81
CA VAL A 687 4.64 1.29 -21.05
C VAL A 687 3.39 1.29 -21.94
N LEU A 688 3.56 1.35 -23.27
CA LEU A 688 2.45 1.30 -24.22
C LEU A 688 1.64 0.02 -24.08
N THR A 689 0.32 0.14 -24.13
CA THR A 689 -0.59 -1.03 -24.11
C THR A 689 -0.79 -1.62 -25.50
N ASP A 690 -1.17 -2.89 -25.55
CA ASP A 690 -1.48 -3.58 -26.81
C ASP A 690 -2.65 -2.93 -27.56
N HIS A 691 -3.58 -2.27 -26.86
CA HIS A 691 -4.65 -1.50 -27.48
C HIS A 691 -4.12 -0.37 -28.37
N VAL A 692 -3.08 0.34 -27.91
CA VAL A 692 -2.45 1.42 -28.68
C VAL A 692 -1.69 0.90 -29.89
N LEU A 693 -1.06 -0.28 -29.79
CA LEU A 693 -0.37 -0.90 -30.93
C LEU A 693 -1.30 -1.50 -32.00
N ASN A 694 -2.49 -1.94 -31.56
CA ASN A 694 -3.48 -2.55 -32.43
C ASN A 694 -4.41 -1.53 -33.07
N ASP A 695 -4.28 -0.24 -32.70
CA ASP A 695 -4.93 0.86 -33.39
C ASP A 695 -4.49 0.86 -34.88
N PRO A 696 -5.43 0.74 -35.84
CA PRO A 696 -5.11 0.78 -37.27
C PRO A 696 -4.37 2.06 -37.68
N ASP A 697 -4.58 3.16 -36.96
CA ASP A 697 -3.94 4.44 -37.23
C ASP A 697 -2.53 4.51 -36.63
N ASN A 698 -2.21 3.65 -35.65
CA ASN A 698 -0.92 3.62 -34.96
C ASN A 698 -0.09 2.39 -35.38
N ASN A 699 0.50 2.44 -36.57
CA ASN A 699 1.36 1.38 -37.11
C ASN A 699 2.78 1.41 -36.47
N LEU A 700 2.87 1.29 -35.15
CA LEU A 700 4.12 1.29 -34.39
C LEU A 700 4.63 -0.15 -34.23
N LYS A 701 5.44 -0.63 -35.17
CA LYS A 701 5.93 -2.03 -35.15
C LYS A 701 7.41 -2.09 -35.48
N HIS A 702 8.23 -2.31 -34.44
CA HIS A 702 9.65 -2.54 -34.58
C HIS A 702 10.15 -3.59 -33.59
N SER A 703 11.08 -4.46 -34.00
CA SER A 703 11.57 -5.57 -33.18
C SER A 703 12.33 -5.13 -31.92
N TYR A 704 12.70 -3.86 -31.84
CA TYR A 704 13.32 -3.22 -30.69
C TYR A 704 12.33 -2.93 -29.55
N LEU A 705 11.08 -2.62 -29.87
CA LEU A 705 10.05 -2.25 -28.90
C LEU A 705 9.33 -3.50 -28.37
N ARG A 706 9.07 -3.53 -27.07
CA ARG A 706 8.19 -4.50 -26.39
C ARG A 706 7.15 -3.71 -25.59
N THR A 707 5.91 -4.15 -25.60
CA THR A 707 4.78 -3.54 -24.86
C THR A 707 4.43 -4.26 -23.58
N ASP A 708 5.29 -5.18 -23.19
CA ASP A 708 5.21 -5.80 -21.88
C ASP A 708 5.90 -4.87 -20.87
N SER A 709 5.12 -4.29 -19.97
CA SER A 709 5.60 -3.42 -18.89
C SER A 709 5.86 -4.18 -17.59
N THR A 710 5.80 -5.51 -17.61
CA THR A 710 6.05 -6.34 -16.43
C THR A 710 7.46 -6.92 -16.41
N VAL A 711 7.99 -7.07 -15.19
CA VAL A 711 9.29 -7.65 -14.90
C VAL A 711 9.11 -8.79 -13.92
N ASP A 712 9.50 -9.98 -14.33
CA ASP A 712 9.61 -11.13 -13.44
C ASP A 712 10.81 -10.95 -12.49
N VAL A 713 10.51 -10.88 -11.20
CA VAL A 713 11.49 -10.73 -10.12
C VAL A 713 11.41 -11.94 -9.19
N ARG A 714 12.48 -12.74 -9.13
CA ARG A 714 12.60 -13.78 -8.10
C ARG A 714 12.84 -13.14 -6.74
N ILE A 715 12.22 -13.65 -5.67
CA ILE A 715 12.42 -13.12 -4.32
C ILE A 715 13.91 -13.14 -3.96
N GLY A 716 14.44 -12.01 -3.49
CA GLY A 716 15.85 -11.79 -3.16
C GLY A 716 16.76 -11.52 -4.37
N GLN A 717 16.25 -11.59 -5.61
CA GLN A 717 16.99 -11.17 -6.81
C GLN A 717 16.95 -9.65 -6.94
N ARG A 718 18.09 -9.07 -7.33
CA ARG A 718 18.21 -7.67 -7.72
C ARG A 718 18.29 -7.59 -9.24
N ARG A 719 17.43 -6.76 -9.83
CA ARG A 719 17.39 -6.45 -11.26
C ARG A 719 17.86 -5.02 -11.48
N GLN A 720 18.80 -4.83 -12.40
CA GLN A 720 19.26 -3.50 -12.76
C GLN A 720 18.35 -2.93 -13.85
N LEU A 721 17.93 -1.68 -13.72
CA LEU A 721 17.03 -1.02 -14.66
C LEU A 721 17.68 0.27 -15.17
N THR A 722 17.47 0.55 -16.46
CA THR A 722 17.70 1.89 -17.03
C THR A 722 16.36 2.42 -17.52
N LEU A 723 15.82 3.41 -16.82
CA LEU A 723 14.52 4.01 -17.07
C LEU A 723 14.68 5.20 -18.02
N ILE A 724 13.78 5.33 -18.99
CA ILE A 724 13.56 6.59 -19.70
C ILE A 724 12.28 7.18 -19.13
N MET A 725 12.39 8.33 -18.47
CA MET A 725 11.26 8.95 -17.76
C MET A 725 11.21 10.47 -17.96
N ASP A 726 10.02 11.04 -17.80
CA ASP A 726 9.85 12.47 -17.58
C ASP A 726 10.44 12.84 -16.21
N PRO A 727 11.48 13.71 -16.15
CA PRO A 727 12.09 14.09 -14.90
C PRO A 727 11.14 14.85 -13.96
N GLN A 728 10.02 15.39 -14.45
CA GLN A 728 9.03 16.12 -13.65
C GLN A 728 7.95 15.23 -13.01
N SER A 729 7.92 13.94 -13.35
CA SER A 729 6.87 13.01 -12.93
C SER A 729 7.46 11.81 -12.19
N ASP A 730 6.65 11.17 -11.36
CA ASP A 730 7.06 10.01 -10.56
C ASP A 730 6.75 8.72 -11.33
N VAL A 731 7.57 7.69 -11.08
CA VAL A 731 7.39 6.35 -11.66
C VAL A 731 6.67 5.46 -10.66
N HIS A 732 5.59 4.79 -11.08
CA HIS A 732 4.86 3.85 -10.24
C HIS A 732 5.36 2.41 -10.43
N VAL A 733 5.27 1.64 -9.35
CA VAL A 733 5.61 0.23 -9.27
C VAL A 733 4.43 -0.51 -8.67
N THR A 734 3.88 -1.44 -9.42
CA THR A 734 2.69 -2.21 -9.04
C THR A 734 2.99 -3.69 -9.10
N THR A 735 2.52 -4.45 -8.10
CA THR A 735 2.69 -5.92 -8.08
C THR A 735 1.38 -6.69 -7.86
N GLY A 736 0.26 -6.00 -7.64
CA GLY A 736 -1.02 -6.59 -7.21
C GLY A 736 -1.03 -7.20 -5.81
N ILE A 737 0.08 -7.75 -5.35
CA ILE A 737 0.23 -8.39 -4.02
C ILE A 737 0.76 -7.47 -2.92
N LEU A 738 1.13 -6.23 -3.25
CA LEU A 738 1.68 -5.22 -2.33
C LEU A 738 1.10 -3.84 -2.67
N PRO A 739 1.11 -2.88 -1.72
CA PRO A 739 0.76 -1.50 -2.03
C PRO A 739 1.61 -0.94 -3.16
N GLN A 740 0.98 -0.16 -4.04
CA GLN A 740 1.70 0.55 -5.09
C GLN A 740 2.73 1.52 -4.49
N LYS A 741 3.91 1.57 -5.10
CA LYS A 741 4.99 2.46 -4.71
C LYS A 741 5.29 3.45 -5.82
N GLU A 742 5.58 4.70 -5.46
CA GLU A 742 6.06 5.73 -6.38
C GLU A 742 7.51 6.12 -6.08
N ILE A 743 8.25 6.53 -7.11
CA ILE A 743 9.60 7.08 -6.97
C ILE A 743 9.87 8.17 -8.01
N GLY A 744 10.41 9.29 -7.53
CA GLY A 744 10.74 10.46 -8.36
C GLY A 744 12.19 10.88 -8.24
N LEU A 745 12.63 11.70 -9.21
CA LEU A 745 13.93 12.38 -9.14
C LEU A 745 13.89 13.51 -8.10
N MET A 746 14.94 13.60 -7.27
CA MET A 746 15.09 14.71 -6.35
C MET A 746 15.37 16.01 -7.11
N ARG A 747 15.07 17.15 -6.49
CA ARG A 747 15.30 18.46 -7.10
C ARG A 747 16.77 18.65 -7.50
N GLU A 748 17.69 18.15 -6.68
CA GLU A 748 19.14 18.19 -6.87
C GLU A 748 19.61 17.40 -8.10
N HIS A 749 18.84 16.41 -8.54
CA HIS A 749 19.17 15.57 -9.70
C HIS A 749 18.78 16.22 -11.04
N LYS A 750 17.85 17.18 -11.03
CA LYS A 750 17.24 17.70 -12.26
C LYS A 750 17.26 19.21 -12.43
N GLN A 751 17.16 20.01 -11.36
CA GLN A 751 16.84 21.43 -11.53
C GLN A 751 17.93 22.20 -12.28
N GLN A 752 19.19 22.04 -11.88
CA GLN A 752 20.30 22.77 -12.49
C GLN A 752 20.60 22.24 -13.91
N GLN A 753 20.45 20.94 -14.10
CA GLN A 753 20.73 20.24 -15.35
C GLN A 753 19.71 20.62 -16.41
N LEU A 754 18.41 20.58 -16.08
CA LEU A 754 17.34 21.00 -16.99
C LEU A 754 17.46 22.48 -17.36
N ALA A 755 17.90 23.34 -16.44
CA ALA A 755 18.15 24.75 -16.73
C ALA A 755 19.34 24.99 -17.69
N GLN A 756 20.27 24.04 -17.81
CA GLN A 756 21.41 24.10 -18.74
C GLN A 756 21.09 23.55 -20.13
N ILE A 757 19.99 22.80 -20.29
CA ILE A 757 19.59 22.25 -21.58
C ILE A 757 19.28 23.40 -22.54
N ALA A 758 20.10 23.50 -23.58
CA ALA A 758 19.99 24.50 -24.63
C ALA A 758 19.98 23.79 -26.00
N PRO A 759 18.79 23.55 -26.59
CA PRO A 759 18.69 22.83 -27.86
C PRO A 759 19.33 23.58 -29.02
N THR A 760 19.81 22.83 -30.01
CA THR A 760 20.47 23.38 -31.20
C THR A 760 19.86 22.86 -32.50
N TYR A 761 19.30 23.75 -33.31
CA TYR A 761 18.66 23.40 -34.57
C TYR A 761 19.54 23.79 -35.75
N ARG A 762 19.79 22.87 -36.68
CA ARG A 762 20.55 23.19 -37.89
C ARG A 762 19.73 24.11 -38.77
N ALA A 763 20.38 25.17 -39.22
CA ALA A 763 19.83 26.10 -40.19
C ALA A 763 20.88 26.36 -41.27
N GLY A 764 20.54 26.09 -42.52
CA GLY A 764 21.47 26.33 -43.62
C GLY A 764 21.12 25.67 -44.96
N PRO A 765 21.72 26.17 -46.06
CA PRO A 765 22.60 27.34 -46.11
C PRO A 765 21.80 28.66 -46.00
N MET A 766 22.17 29.52 -45.04
CA MET A 766 21.57 30.84 -44.85
C MET A 766 22.46 31.94 -45.44
N LEU A 767 21.84 32.93 -46.08
CA LEU A 767 22.51 34.13 -46.56
C LEU A 767 22.58 35.15 -45.42
N VAL A 768 23.73 35.22 -44.76
CA VAL A 768 23.95 36.11 -43.60
C VAL A 768 25.07 37.12 -43.89
N ASP A 769 24.94 38.31 -43.31
CA ASP A 769 26.05 39.28 -43.25
C ASP A 769 27.05 38.79 -42.21
N PRO A 770 28.34 38.56 -42.57
CA PRO A 770 29.37 38.12 -41.62
C PRO A 770 29.59 39.07 -40.43
N THR A 771 29.15 40.32 -40.52
CA THR A 771 29.33 41.33 -39.48
C THR A 771 28.13 41.49 -38.55
N THR A 772 26.94 41.09 -38.97
CA THR A 772 25.72 41.18 -38.15
C THR A 772 24.73 40.10 -38.61
N VAL A 773 24.57 39.07 -37.78
CA VAL A 773 23.62 37.99 -38.05
C VAL A 773 22.21 38.49 -37.75
N ARG A 774 21.44 38.75 -38.81
CA ARG A 774 20.04 39.19 -38.73
C ARG A 774 19.15 38.15 -39.36
N MET A 775 18.14 37.68 -38.62
CA MET A 775 17.16 36.73 -39.12
C MET A 775 15.84 36.83 -38.32
N PRO A 776 14.71 36.40 -38.89
CA PRO A 776 13.47 36.30 -38.15
C PRO A 776 13.60 35.18 -37.11
N VAL A 777 13.56 35.54 -35.83
CA VAL A 777 13.45 34.59 -34.72
C VAL A 777 12.14 34.85 -33.97
N PRO A 778 11.46 33.82 -33.45
CA PRO A 778 10.26 33.99 -32.66
C PRO A 778 10.53 34.85 -31.41
N ASP A 779 9.65 35.81 -31.13
CA ASP A 779 9.63 36.51 -29.85
C ASP A 779 8.85 35.65 -28.84
N LEU A 780 9.51 35.24 -27.76
CA LEU A 780 8.98 34.29 -26.79
C LEU A 780 8.57 35.01 -25.51
N ILE A 781 7.51 34.52 -24.87
CA ILE A 781 6.98 35.07 -23.61
C ILE A 781 7.99 34.89 -22.46
N LEU A 782 8.85 33.88 -22.56
CA LEU A 782 9.87 33.54 -21.56
C LEU A 782 11.17 34.32 -21.82
N PRO A 783 12.00 34.61 -20.79
CA PRO A 783 13.27 35.31 -20.95
C PRO A 783 14.29 34.39 -21.64
N THR A 784 14.23 34.33 -22.96
CA THR A 784 15.09 33.51 -23.82
C THR A 784 15.94 34.35 -24.73
N GLU A 785 17.06 33.79 -25.17
CA GLU A 785 17.87 34.34 -26.25
C GLU A 785 18.22 33.29 -27.30
N TRP A 786 18.29 33.77 -28.54
CA TRP A 786 18.70 32.98 -29.69
C TRP A 786 20.11 33.39 -30.12
N THR A 787 21.00 32.42 -30.27
CA THR A 787 22.37 32.63 -30.77
C THR A 787 22.61 31.78 -32.02
N TRP A 788 23.54 32.25 -32.85
CA TRP A 788 23.92 31.63 -34.11
C TRP A 788 25.30 30.99 -33.98
N LEU A 789 25.34 29.66 -33.96
CA LEU A 789 26.55 28.87 -33.93
C LEU A 789 27.01 28.57 -35.36
N THR A 790 28.23 28.97 -35.70
CA THR A 790 28.84 28.65 -36.99
C THR A 790 30.28 28.25 -36.87
N LYS A 791 30.71 27.43 -37.82
CA LYS A 791 32.11 27.10 -38.01
C LYS A 791 32.74 28.13 -38.95
N LYS A 792 33.29 29.20 -38.38
CA LYS A 792 33.83 30.38 -39.12
C LYS A 792 35.00 30.00 -40.03
N ASP A 793 35.82 29.06 -39.58
CA ASP A 793 36.92 28.43 -40.33
C ASP A 793 36.95 26.91 -40.07
N SER A 794 37.77 26.13 -40.79
CA SER A 794 37.80 24.65 -40.69
C SER A 794 38.06 24.08 -39.29
N SER A 795 38.49 24.90 -38.32
CA SER A 795 38.84 24.52 -36.95
C SER A 795 38.27 25.43 -35.87
N GLU A 796 37.48 26.47 -36.19
CA GLU A 796 37.03 27.44 -35.17
C GLU A 796 35.51 27.60 -35.19
N TRP A 797 34.91 27.35 -34.04
CA TRP A 797 33.51 27.62 -33.76
C TRP A 797 33.34 29.06 -33.27
N GLY A 798 32.30 29.73 -33.76
CA GLY A 798 31.88 31.04 -33.32
C GLY A 798 30.40 31.03 -32.94
N GLU A 799 30.07 31.76 -31.88
CA GLU A 799 28.72 32.03 -31.44
C GLU A 799 28.45 33.53 -31.58
N ASP A 800 27.49 33.89 -32.42
CA ASP A 800 27.12 35.29 -32.69
C ASP A 800 25.69 35.55 -32.19
N SER A 801 25.47 36.69 -31.53
CA SER A 801 24.12 37.10 -31.13
C SER A 801 23.26 37.41 -32.35
N ILE A 802 21.99 37.01 -32.33
CA ILE A 802 21.05 37.27 -33.41
C ILE A 802 20.35 38.61 -33.19
N VAL A 803 20.42 39.49 -34.19
CA VAL A 803 19.59 40.70 -34.23
C VAL A 803 18.26 40.36 -34.89
N PRO A 804 17.10 40.55 -34.21
CA PRO A 804 15.80 40.28 -34.81
C PRO A 804 15.56 41.09 -36.10
N GLU A 805 14.78 40.52 -37.01
CA GLU A 805 14.32 41.20 -38.21
C GLU A 805 13.32 42.32 -37.84
N ASP A 806 13.46 43.50 -38.44
CA ASP A 806 12.67 44.70 -38.12
C ASP A 806 11.61 45.03 -39.19
N GLY A 807 11.26 44.04 -40.03
CA GLY A 807 10.31 44.16 -41.14
C GLY A 807 10.78 45.04 -42.30
N LYS A 808 12.05 45.49 -42.33
CA LYS A 808 12.57 46.38 -43.39
C LYS A 808 13.61 45.68 -44.26
N PRO A 809 13.59 45.94 -45.58
CA PRO A 809 14.61 45.41 -46.49
C PRO A 809 15.96 46.06 -46.18
N HIS A 810 16.88 45.29 -45.60
CA HIS A 810 18.26 45.68 -45.36
C HIS A 810 19.15 45.10 -46.46
N LEU A 811 19.90 45.96 -47.15
CA LEU A 811 21.00 45.54 -48.02
C LEU A 811 22.30 45.69 -47.23
N PRO A 812 22.97 44.59 -46.84
CA PRO A 812 24.21 44.67 -46.12
C PRO A 812 25.29 45.36 -46.96
N SER A 813 26.14 46.14 -46.30
CA SER A 813 27.19 46.91 -46.99
C SER A 813 28.39 46.04 -47.41
N GLY A 814 28.50 44.83 -46.83
CA GLY A 814 29.53 43.83 -47.13
C GLY A 814 29.10 42.76 -48.14
N ARG A 815 30.00 41.81 -48.40
CA ARG A 815 29.68 40.63 -49.22
C ARG A 815 28.88 39.64 -48.38
N ILE A 816 27.68 39.32 -48.85
CA ILE A 816 26.86 38.24 -48.28
C ILE A 816 27.54 36.91 -48.60
N ALA A 817 27.58 36.02 -47.61
CA ALA A 817 28.06 34.65 -47.77
C ALA A 817 26.97 33.67 -47.35
N ALA A 818 26.99 32.49 -47.95
CA ALA A 818 26.12 31.38 -47.58
C ALA A 818 26.83 30.55 -46.51
N TRP A 819 26.22 30.45 -45.33
CA TRP A 819 26.76 29.70 -44.19
C TRP A 819 25.78 28.62 -43.76
N ASN A 820 26.33 27.45 -43.40
CA ASN A 820 25.60 26.47 -42.60
C ASN A 820 25.91 26.74 -41.13
N GLY A 821 24.89 26.76 -40.28
CA GLY A 821 25.05 26.97 -38.85
C GLY A 821 23.94 26.28 -38.07
N TRP A 822 23.89 26.60 -36.79
CA TRP A 822 22.90 26.12 -35.85
C TRP A 822 22.31 27.30 -35.06
N LEU A 823 21.02 27.25 -34.83
CA LEU A 823 20.29 28.14 -33.94
C LEU A 823 20.26 27.49 -32.57
N LYS A 824 20.88 28.14 -31.58
CA LYS A 824 20.83 27.71 -30.19
C LYS A 824 19.79 28.54 -29.46
N LEU A 825 18.91 27.88 -28.73
CA LEU A 825 17.92 28.49 -27.85
C LEU A 825 18.37 28.29 -26.40
N GLN A 826 18.55 29.36 -25.65
CA GLN A 826 18.91 29.27 -24.23
C GLN A 826 18.14 30.28 -23.38
N ARG A 827 18.08 30.01 -22.08
CA ARG A 827 17.54 30.96 -21.10
C ARG A 827 18.46 32.18 -21.04
N LYS A 828 17.88 33.36 -20.97
CA LYS A 828 18.62 34.59 -20.76
C LYS A 828 19.07 34.64 -19.30
N ASP A 829 20.36 34.84 -19.07
CA ASP A 829 20.89 35.13 -17.75
C ASP A 829 20.40 36.52 -17.30
N ASP A 830 19.87 36.60 -16.06
CA ASP A 830 19.41 37.85 -15.44
C ASP A 830 20.56 38.84 -15.13
#